data_AF-A0A1H5M826-F1
#
_entry.id   AF-A0A1H5M826-F1
#
_cell.length_a   1.000
_cell.length_b   1.000
_cell.length_c   1.000
_cell.angle_alpha   90.00
_cell.angle_beta   90.00
_cell.angle_gamma   90.00
#
_symmetry.space_group_name_H-M   'P 1'
#
loop_
_entity.id
_entity.type
_entity.pdbx_description
1 polymer ?
#
loop_
_entity_poly.entity_id
_entity_poly.type
_entity_poly.pdbx_seq_one_letter_code
_entity_poly.pdbx_strand_id
1 'polypeptide(L)'
;MRHARTYPGKVSRRPAGVALGTVMAAILAMTVGASAGWAESAPPDDADTAITAEAQNAAEAAEAVTETATTESTDEAGEEAADQAQESVTPLPTEESDESEESGGAEESTTPADSEESESTGEDAEQSHEAEESHEAVAAESEQSTEVEGGEGAEEADESEESTDEASAEDGTADEGAEQDVAVASAEESVQLTERDVEVIQDVGGGAATECADIGFDFGVKLDTGAAGSYTYYGSGPWEPDGIDIALSVTIADSHTFSFMADPAVGAILVKAGQGSQQLAGGTAGFREIGGQQAISHLTFCYNEPEEELTVTQTLETTFDREHFWSIDKWADPESLTLYPFAEAGPTSGTIDWTVDVGYEGHEDSGHVVSGTISIENTGDTTAAFDGTHVLETSEGNILPDLDCVPPVPILDPGGTFTCTYSHPVDSAVSGQSVLEIVTSENSYAADPAPITWGDPDSEVNATIDVTDVSDLNGLVNESFTAPNGGTITYDWDFAWSEFGLDACGAYSYDNAATITQTEQSADESVTVEVVCLETTPVVPTLTPGICTDGVLVHPTLALAETDGIEYAVDSEGPYAGGQTVGIMASLTEGYVWGEVGSEWTIVDDLTVTTDVTLEEVPCIPTLPEPPSVDDGDCEDGAGVPPSLTLGETAGITYSVDPSEPYEPGQTVTVTATLAEGYSWGEPAAMTLAPAAATAGGRSVPARVPTEHAVSDTEAQPVGWPEEWTYVSPTEATFEVTFEDPECPQTQPPQVAASPQLPSTGTPSLDLAALTLATLAGGLLLASVARRRRTTIG
;
A
#
# COMPACT_ATOMS: atom_id res chain seq x y z
N MET A 1 -12.84 -47.22 0.82
CA MET A 1 -13.39 -47.73 2.11
C MET A 1 -12.92 -46.78 3.20
N ARG A 2 -13.65 -46.39 4.26
CA ARG A 2 -14.96 -46.82 4.84
C ARG A 2 -15.86 -45.59 5.12
N HIS A 3 -17.16 -45.80 5.39
CA HIS A 3 -18.09 -44.76 5.87
C HIS A 3 -18.40 -44.87 7.37
N ALA A 4 -18.65 -43.71 8.01
CA ALA A 4 -19.62 -43.45 9.10
C ALA A 4 -19.88 -41.92 9.09
N ARG A 5 -21.07 -41.30 9.09
CA ARG A 5 -22.50 -41.64 9.35
C ARG A 5 -22.97 -41.75 10.82
N THR A 6 -23.54 -40.64 11.31
CA THR A 6 -24.77 -40.53 12.17
C THR A 6 -24.71 -41.05 13.63
N TYR A 7 -25.50 -40.56 14.62
CA TYR A 7 -26.66 -39.64 14.69
C TYR A 7 -26.77 -38.97 16.12
N PRO A 8 -27.84 -38.26 16.56
CA PRO A 8 -27.76 -37.23 17.63
C PRO A 8 -28.49 -37.57 18.95
N GLY A 9 -28.40 -36.67 19.95
CA GLY A 9 -29.20 -36.68 21.19
C GLY A 9 -30.06 -35.42 21.38
N LYS A 10 -31.26 -35.55 21.98
CA LYS A 10 -32.20 -34.42 22.19
C LYS A 10 -33.19 -34.68 23.35
N VAL A 11 -33.59 -33.59 24.04
CA VAL A 11 -34.76 -33.45 24.98
C VAL A 11 -34.64 -34.00 26.43
N SER A 12 -34.72 -33.13 27.46
CA SER A 12 -35.87 -33.08 28.41
C SER A 12 -35.79 -32.03 29.58
N ARG A 13 -36.46 -30.88 29.38
CA ARG A 13 -37.32 -30.10 30.31
C ARG A 13 -37.14 -30.13 31.88
N ARG A 14 -36.82 -28.94 32.45
CA ARG A 14 -37.57 -28.10 33.48
C ARG A 14 -38.02 -28.72 34.84
N PRO A 15 -38.43 -27.94 35.89
CA PRO A 15 -38.79 -26.50 35.96
C PRO A 15 -38.26 -25.67 37.19
N ALA A 16 -38.77 -24.43 37.31
CA ALA A 16 -38.69 -23.42 38.40
C ALA A 16 -37.45 -22.48 38.44
N GLY A 17 -37.58 -21.19 38.77
CA GLY A 17 -38.78 -20.33 38.87
C GLY A 17 -38.60 -19.05 39.72
N VAL A 18 -39.30 -17.95 39.38
CA VAL A 18 -39.37 -16.63 40.09
C VAL A 18 -38.09 -15.75 39.95
N ALA A 19 -38.11 -14.41 39.80
CA ALA A 19 -39.05 -13.44 39.18
C ALA A 19 -38.40 -12.03 39.08
N LEU A 20 -39.06 -11.10 38.36
CA LEU A 20 -38.84 -9.63 38.29
C LEU A 20 -37.61 -9.13 37.51
N GLY A 21 -37.79 -8.02 36.77
CA GLY A 21 -36.74 -7.35 35.97
C GLY A 21 -37.23 -6.83 34.61
N THR A 22 -37.90 -5.67 34.58
CA THR A 22 -38.05 -4.83 33.36
C THR A 22 -36.72 -4.11 33.06
N VAL A 23 -36.35 -3.69 31.85
CA VAL A 23 -37.12 -3.13 30.71
C VAL A 23 -36.57 -3.67 29.36
N MET A 24 -37.36 -3.64 28.28
CA MET A 24 -36.88 -3.82 26.90
C MET A 24 -37.16 -2.55 26.07
N ALA A 25 -36.30 -2.28 25.07
CA ALA A 25 -36.32 -1.08 24.24
C ALA A 25 -37.61 -0.89 23.40
N ALA A 26 -37.83 0.36 22.97
CA ALA A 26 -38.85 0.73 22.00
C ALA A 26 -38.19 1.27 20.72
N ILE A 27 -38.23 0.48 19.64
CA ILE A 27 -37.91 0.96 18.29
C ILE A 27 -39.16 1.68 17.76
N LEU A 28 -38.99 2.90 17.23
CA LEU A 28 -40.09 3.76 16.81
C LEU A 28 -40.12 3.94 15.28
N ALA A 29 -41.03 3.24 14.62
CA ALA A 29 -41.40 3.47 13.23
C ALA A 29 -42.92 3.38 13.10
N MET A 30 -43.57 4.47 12.68
CA MET A 30 -45.01 4.50 12.41
C MET A 30 -45.35 5.32 11.17
N THR A 31 -45.75 4.63 10.10
CA THR A 31 -46.64 5.20 9.09
C THR A 31 -48.08 4.82 9.42
N VAL A 32 -48.97 5.81 9.48
CA VAL A 32 -50.42 5.58 9.53
C VAL A 32 -51.09 6.62 8.64
N GLY A 33 -51.94 6.15 7.72
CA GLY A 33 -52.87 6.99 6.99
C GLY A 33 -54.16 6.23 6.70
N ALA A 34 -55.30 6.92 6.65
CA ALA A 34 -56.52 6.40 6.02
C ALA A 34 -57.58 7.49 5.80
N SER A 35 -57.90 7.75 4.53
CA SER A 35 -59.26 8.02 4.01
C SER A 35 -60.06 9.27 4.46
N ALA A 36 -60.91 9.87 3.63
CA ALA A 36 -61.03 9.86 2.16
C ALA A 36 -62.05 10.95 1.71
N GLY A 37 -61.93 11.44 0.46
CA GLY A 37 -63.14 11.71 -0.33
C GLY A 37 -63.20 12.94 -1.24
N TRP A 38 -63.05 12.70 -2.55
CA TRP A 38 -63.77 13.30 -3.68
C TRP A 38 -63.61 14.80 -4.08
N ALA A 39 -63.41 14.94 -5.40
CA ALA A 39 -63.90 16.01 -6.31
C ALA A 39 -63.12 17.33 -6.50
N GLU A 40 -62.36 17.35 -7.60
CA GLU A 40 -62.47 18.30 -8.73
C GLU A 40 -62.17 19.81 -8.62
N SER A 41 -61.38 20.28 -9.59
CA SER A 41 -61.41 21.61 -10.24
C SER A 41 -61.00 22.90 -9.49
N ALA A 42 -59.77 23.33 -9.80
CA ALA A 42 -59.39 24.67 -10.29
C ALA A 42 -59.39 25.93 -9.35
N PRO A 43 -58.44 26.88 -9.56
CA PRO A 43 -58.39 28.22 -8.94
C PRO A 43 -59.40 29.20 -9.62
N PRO A 44 -59.57 30.50 -9.22
CA PRO A 44 -58.56 31.38 -8.62
C PRO A 44 -59.04 32.54 -7.68
N ASP A 45 -58.10 33.46 -7.44
CA ASP A 45 -58.22 34.92 -7.20
C ASP A 45 -58.66 35.52 -5.85
N ASP A 46 -58.07 36.70 -5.61
CA ASP A 46 -58.51 37.88 -4.86
C ASP A 46 -58.81 37.84 -3.34
N ALA A 47 -57.78 38.27 -2.59
CA ALA A 47 -57.69 39.62 -2.03
C ALA A 47 -58.07 39.93 -0.55
N ASP A 48 -57.37 40.99 -0.09
CA ASP A 48 -57.77 42.07 0.81
C ASP A 48 -57.80 41.91 2.36
N THR A 49 -56.81 42.58 2.98
CA THR A 49 -56.85 43.44 4.19
C THR A 49 -57.42 42.90 5.54
N ALA A 50 -57.09 43.43 6.73
CA ALA A 50 -56.56 44.75 7.10
C ALA A 50 -55.92 44.82 8.52
N ILE A 51 -55.05 45.83 8.76
CA ILE A 51 -55.03 46.74 9.96
C ILE A 51 -54.63 46.13 11.34
N THR A 52 -53.73 46.68 12.19
CA THR A 52 -52.86 47.90 12.16
C THR A 52 -51.76 47.88 13.26
N ALA A 53 -50.72 48.72 13.06
CA ALA A 53 -49.97 49.48 14.08
C ALA A 53 -48.94 48.73 14.99
N GLU A 54 -47.81 49.32 15.42
CA GLU A 54 -47.27 50.68 15.16
C GLU A 54 -45.72 50.76 15.27
N ALA A 55 -45.09 51.55 14.39
CA ALA A 55 -43.76 52.21 14.49
C ALA A 55 -42.48 51.35 14.73
N GLN A 56 -41.23 51.74 14.45
CA GLN A 56 -40.48 52.72 13.58
C GLN A 56 -38.97 52.40 13.85
N ASN A 57 -37.92 52.68 13.05
CA ASN A 57 -37.68 53.07 11.65
C ASN A 57 -36.18 52.71 11.38
N ALA A 58 -35.77 52.12 10.25
CA ALA A 58 -35.38 52.75 8.98
C ALA A 58 -34.09 53.62 9.03
N ALA A 59 -33.17 53.60 8.05
CA ALA A 59 -32.98 52.72 6.88
C ALA A 59 -31.62 53.01 6.18
N GLU A 60 -31.13 52.09 5.35
CA GLU A 60 -30.19 52.37 4.26
C GLU A 60 -30.94 52.70 2.95
N ALA A 61 -30.33 53.48 2.05
CA ALA A 61 -30.37 53.33 0.58
C ALA A 61 -29.78 54.55 -0.14
N ALA A 62 -28.92 54.32 -1.15
CA ALA A 62 -29.11 54.77 -2.55
C ALA A 62 -27.83 54.60 -3.40
N GLU A 63 -27.96 54.05 -4.61
CA GLU A 63 -26.92 54.03 -5.64
C GLU A 63 -26.95 55.27 -6.56
N ALA A 64 -25.85 55.50 -7.30
CA ALA A 64 -25.81 55.46 -8.78
C ALA A 64 -25.01 56.60 -9.49
N VAL A 65 -23.95 56.18 -10.21
CA VAL A 65 -23.55 56.58 -11.58
C VAL A 65 -23.38 58.07 -11.95
N THR A 66 -22.19 58.46 -12.47
CA THR A 66 -21.92 58.96 -13.86
C THR A 66 -20.40 59.22 -14.06
N GLU A 67 -19.91 59.33 -15.30
CA GLU A 67 -18.49 59.32 -15.72
C GLU A 67 -17.83 60.72 -15.98
N THR A 68 -16.55 60.68 -16.39
CA THR A 68 -15.79 61.64 -17.26
C THR A 68 -15.14 62.95 -16.73
N ALA A 69 -13.85 62.83 -16.38
CA ALA A 69 -12.67 63.35 -17.14
C ALA A 69 -12.16 64.83 -17.11
N THR A 70 -10.82 64.92 -16.87
CA THR A 70 -9.77 65.83 -17.42
C THR A 70 -9.43 67.23 -16.85
N THR A 71 -8.11 67.42 -16.60
CA THR A 71 -7.29 68.68 -16.54
C THR A 71 -7.60 69.72 -15.44
N GLU A 72 -6.66 70.47 -14.84
CA GLU A 72 -5.34 70.98 -15.28
C GLU A 72 -4.19 70.85 -14.22
N SER A 73 -3.01 71.38 -14.55
CA SER A 73 -1.78 71.60 -13.73
C SER A 73 -1.92 72.81 -12.76
N THR A 74 -0.95 73.29 -11.95
CA THR A 74 0.49 73.59 -12.23
C THR A 74 1.28 73.94 -10.95
N ASP A 75 2.61 73.75 -11.01
CA ASP A 75 3.76 74.47 -10.40
C ASP A 75 3.76 75.01 -8.94
N GLU A 76 4.84 74.68 -8.20
CA GLU A 76 5.97 75.62 -7.95
C GLU A 76 7.31 74.85 -7.80
N ALA A 77 8.46 75.50 -8.03
CA ALA A 77 9.80 74.89 -8.03
C ALA A 77 10.95 75.91 -7.82
N GLY A 78 12.16 75.40 -7.51
CA GLY A 78 13.46 76.11 -7.42
C GLY A 78 14.45 75.31 -6.55
N GLU A 79 15.63 74.83 -6.99
CA GLU A 79 16.84 75.53 -7.51
C GLU A 79 17.61 76.30 -6.42
N GLU A 80 18.95 76.38 -6.36
CA GLU A 80 20.08 75.94 -7.22
C GLU A 80 20.97 74.91 -6.42
N ALA A 81 22.08 74.28 -6.83
CA ALA A 81 22.98 74.33 -8.00
C ALA A 81 23.68 72.95 -8.23
N ALA A 82 24.82 72.88 -8.96
CA ALA A 82 25.53 71.64 -9.32
C ALA A 82 27.06 71.80 -9.47
N ASP A 83 27.81 70.69 -9.58
CA ASP A 83 28.94 70.55 -10.54
C ASP A 83 29.22 69.07 -10.89
N GLN A 84 30.14 68.79 -11.83
CA GLN A 84 30.23 67.56 -12.63
C GLN A 84 31.47 66.68 -12.41
N ALA A 85 31.31 65.38 -12.65
CA ALA A 85 32.34 64.51 -13.27
C ALA A 85 31.69 63.29 -13.95
N GLN A 86 32.31 62.74 -14.99
CA GLN A 86 31.89 61.51 -15.68
C GLN A 86 33.01 60.47 -15.66
N GLU A 87 32.67 59.19 -15.52
CA GLU A 87 33.42 58.08 -16.12
C GLU A 87 32.51 56.87 -16.35
N SER A 88 32.89 55.95 -17.24
CA SER A 88 32.01 54.87 -17.74
C SER A 88 32.77 53.57 -18.05
N VAL A 89 32.15 52.42 -17.77
CA VAL A 89 32.71 51.08 -18.03
C VAL A 89 31.65 50.16 -18.65
N THR A 90 32.11 49.22 -19.47
CA THR A 90 31.33 48.38 -20.41
C THR A 90 31.29 46.92 -19.94
N PRO A 91 30.23 46.13 -20.22
CA PRO A 91 30.24 44.67 -19.97
C PRO A 91 31.19 43.89 -20.90
N LEU A 92 31.57 42.68 -20.46
CA LEU A 92 32.43 41.73 -21.19
C LEU A 92 31.60 40.57 -21.84
N PRO A 93 32.13 39.88 -22.88
CA PRO A 93 31.37 38.94 -23.70
C PRO A 93 31.72 37.45 -23.49
N THR A 94 30.93 36.60 -24.15
CA THR A 94 31.17 35.16 -24.43
C THR A 94 32.40 34.93 -25.32
N GLU A 95 33.02 33.75 -25.23
CA GLU A 95 33.90 33.19 -26.27
C GLU A 95 33.37 31.84 -26.79
N GLU A 96 33.61 31.57 -28.07
CA GLU A 96 33.36 30.31 -28.77
C GLU A 96 34.70 29.69 -29.20
N SER A 97 34.75 28.39 -29.47
CA SER A 97 35.83 27.81 -30.29
C SER A 97 35.38 26.58 -31.09
N ASP A 98 35.39 26.74 -32.41
CA ASP A 98 35.39 25.70 -33.44
C ASP A 98 36.70 24.86 -33.40
N GLU A 99 36.93 23.76 -34.11
CA GLU A 99 36.18 23.02 -35.17
C GLU A 99 36.78 21.60 -35.27
N SER A 100 36.05 20.58 -35.75
CA SER A 100 36.62 19.39 -36.44
C SER A 100 35.53 18.50 -37.04
N GLU A 101 35.59 18.28 -38.36
CA GLU A 101 34.77 17.30 -39.10
C GLU A 101 35.43 15.91 -39.12
N GLU A 102 34.67 14.80 -39.14
CA GLU A 102 34.44 14.04 -40.39
C GLU A 102 33.50 12.80 -40.29
N SER A 103 33.03 12.41 -41.48
CA SER A 103 32.36 11.19 -41.96
C SER A 103 32.15 9.93 -41.07
N GLY A 104 30.87 9.63 -40.75
CA GLY A 104 30.04 8.63 -41.47
C GLY A 104 30.20 7.09 -41.24
N GLY A 105 29.07 6.36 -41.32
CA GLY A 105 29.03 4.99 -41.86
C GLY A 105 28.44 3.84 -41.02
N ALA A 106 27.13 3.61 -41.19
CA ALA A 106 26.47 2.31 -41.49
C ALA A 106 26.75 0.97 -40.73
N GLU A 107 25.63 0.30 -40.42
CA GLU A 107 25.33 -1.15 -40.58
C GLU A 107 25.80 -2.24 -39.57
N GLU A 108 24.78 -2.96 -39.09
CA GLU A 108 24.64 -4.41 -38.80
C GLU A 108 25.74 -5.29 -38.16
N SER A 109 25.31 -5.99 -37.10
CA SER A 109 25.38 -7.45 -36.90
C SER A 109 26.75 -8.17 -36.85
N THR A 110 27.08 -8.76 -35.69
CA THR A 110 27.15 -10.24 -35.49
C THR A 110 27.70 -10.63 -34.10
N THR A 111 27.05 -11.61 -33.48
CA THR A 111 27.62 -12.56 -32.48
C THR A 111 28.04 -13.87 -33.20
N PRO A 112 28.70 -14.85 -32.56
CA PRO A 112 29.41 -14.88 -31.26
C PRO A 112 30.83 -15.50 -31.35
N ALA A 113 31.60 -15.42 -30.25
CA ALA A 113 32.57 -16.44 -29.78
C ALA A 113 33.21 -15.99 -28.44
N ASP A 114 33.88 -16.81 -27.61
CA ASP A 114 33.74 -18.21 -27.14
C ASP A 114 34.92 -18.45 -26.16
N SER A 115 34.80 -19.34 -25.16
CA SER A 115 35.85 -19.79 -24.20
C SER A 115 36.52 -18.70 -23.30
N GLU A 116 37.20 -19.02 -22.18
CA GLU A 116 37.37 -20.28 -21.41
C GLU A 116 36.43 -20.24 -20.16
N GLU A 117 36.55 -20.88 -18.99
CA GLU A 117 37.57 -21.74 -18.32
C GLU A 117 36.89 -22.62 -17.23
N SER A 118 37.67 -23.54 -16.61
CA SER A 118 37.53 -24.30 -15.34
C SER A 118 36.19 -24.28 -14.56
N GLU A 119 35.47 -25.39 -14.36
CA GLU A 119 35.81 -26.70 -13.71
C GLU A 119 36.04 -26.68 -12.18
N SER A 120 35.15 -27.31 -11.41
CA SER A 120 35.53 -28.09 -10.23
C SER A 120 34.55 -29.24 -9.95
N THR A 121 35.06 -30.48 -9.96
CA THR A 121 34.43 -31.69 -9.40
C THR A 121 34.44 -31.61 -7.85
N GLY A 122 33.60 -32.31 -7.09
CA GLY A 122 32.84 -33.54 -7.36
C GLY A 122 33.34 -34.69 -6.46
N GLU A 123 32.52 -35.73 -6.26
CA GLU A 123 32.76 -36.91 -5.37
C GLU A 123 32.78 -36.65 -3.84
N ASP A 124 32.40 -37.58 -2.95
CA ASP A 124 31.27 -38.53 -2.94
C ASP A 124 31.09 -39.17 -1.52
N ALA A 125 30.17 -40.14 -1.40
CA ALA A 125 30.19 -41.29 -0.48
C ALA A 125 29.75 -41.15 1.02
N GLU A 126 28.46 -41.43 1.22
CA GLU A 126 27.94 -42.60 1.98
C GLU A 126 27.93 -42.75 3.54
N GLN A 127 26.88 -43.46 3.97
CA GLN A 127 26.75 -44.40 5.12
C GLN A 127 26.62 -43.89 6.58
N SER A 128 25.35 -43.66 6.96
CA SER A 128 24.59 -44.41 8.00
C SER A 128 25.21 -44.79 9.35
N HIS A 129 24.48 -44.52 10.44
CA HIS A 129 24.24 -45.50 11.51
C HIS A 129 22.95 -45.21 12.32
N GLU A 130 22.31 -46.26 12.86
CA GLU A 130 21.13 -46.22 13.73
C GLU A 130 21.48 -46.23 15.24
N ALA A 131 20.44 -46.22 16.09
CA ALA A 131 20.40 -46.56 17.53
C ALA A 131 21.01 -45.53 18.51
N GLU A 132 20.59 -45.46 19.79
CA GLU A 132 19.30 -45.65 20.51
C GLU A 132 19.55 -45.21 21.98
N GLU A 133 18.58 -45.34 22.89
CA GLU A 133 18.71 -45.19 24.37
C GLU A 133 19.04 -43.78 24.94
N SER A 134 18.61 -43.40 26.17
CA SER A 134 17.52 -43.87 27.06
C SER A 134 17.32 -42.90 28.26
N HIS A 135 16.31 -43.18 29.10
CA HIS A 135 15.90 -42.53 30.38
C HIS A 135 15.17 -41.17 30.25
N GLU A 136 14.01 -40.90 30.91
CA GLU A 136 13.51 -41.15 32.29
C GLU A 136 14.26 -40.34 33.39
N ALA A 137 13.63 -39.75 34.42
CA ALA A 137 12.24 -39.80 34.92
C ALA A 137 11.89 -38.50 35.71
N VAL A 138 10.69 -37.89 35.57
CA VAL A 138 9.47 -38.04 36.42
C VAL A 138 9.32 -36.99 37.56
N ALA A 139 8.05 -36.67 37.92
CA ALA A 139 7.54 -35.75 38.97
C ALA A 139 7.58 -34.24 38.60
N ALA A 140 6.51 -33.42 38.61
CA ALA A 140 5.15 -33.48 39.18
C ALA A 140 5.10 -33.39 40.73
N GLU A 141 4.14 -32.74 41.41
CA GLU A 141 2.81 -32.19 41.06
C GLU A 141 2.68 -30.71 41.58
N SER A 142 1.66 -29.90 41.20
CA SER A 142 0.45 -29.49 41.97
C SER A 142 0.72 -29.04 43.44
N GLU A 143 0.09 -28.02 44.05
CA GLU A 143 -1.31 -27.50 44.03
C GLU A 143 -1.33 -25.95 44.22
N GLN A 144 -2.19 -25.16 43.57
CA GLN A 144 -3.59 -24.75 43.91
C GLN A 144 -3.74 -23.61 44.95
N SER A 145 -4.74 -22.75 44.73
CA SER A 145 -4.92 -21.40 45.34
C SER A 145 -5.65 -21.36 46.69
N THR A 146 -5.43 -20.29 47.47
CA THR A 146 -6.40 -19.76 48.46
C THR A 146 -6.31 -18.23 48.58
N GLU A 147 -7.45 -17.55 48.52
CA GLU A 147 -7.63 -16.15 48.95
C GLU A 147 -7.75 -16.06 50.48
N VAL A 148 -7.35 -14.94 51.08
CA VAL A 148 -7.77 -14.51 52.43
C VAL A 148 -7.89 -12.98 52.47
N GLU A 149 -9.04 -12.46 52.92
CA GLU A 149 -9.27 -11.04 53.15
C GLU A 149 -8.84 -10.58 54.56
N GLY A 150 -8.43 -9.30 54.66
CA GLY A 150 -8.80 -8.43 55.78
C GLY A 150 -7.81 -8.26 56.95
N GLY A 151 -7.61 -7.00 57.37
CA GLY A 151 -6.91 -6.64 58.61
C GLY A 151 -6.51 -5.17 58.67
N GLU A 152 -7.18 -4.38 59.51
CA GLU A 152 -6.80 -2.99 59.83
C GLU A 152 -5.62 -2.96 60.85
N GLY A 153 -4.76 -1.93 60.83
CA GLY A 153 -3.75 -1.73 61.87
C GLY A 153 -2.80 -0.56 61.61
N ALA A 154 -2.81 0.45 62.48
CA ALA A 154 -2.07 1.72 62.33
C ALA A 154 -0.77 1.78 63.18
N GLU A 155 -0.16 2.97 63.19
CA GLU A 155 0.80 3.53 64.17
C GLU A 155 2.33 3.28 63.98
N GLU A 156 2.98 4.36 63.51
CA GLU A 156 4.19 5.02 64.03
C GLU A 156 5.60 4.37 64.05
N ALA A 157 6.59 5.29 63.94
CA ALA A 157 7.99 5.21 64.40
C ALA A 157 8.96 4.25 63.66
N ASP A 158 10.28 4.49 63.63
CA ASP A 158 11.16 5.69 63.70
C ASP A 158 12.59 5.18 63.35
N GLU A 159 13.59 6.05 63.23
CA GLU A 159 15.04 5.76 63.12
C GLU A 159 15.45 4.98 61.83
N SER A 160 16.18 5.55 60.85
CA SER A 160 17.52 6.15 60.84
C SER A 160 18.68 5.12 60.74
N GLU A 161 19.93 5.60 60.70
CA GLU A 161 21.17 4.92 60.26
C GLU A 161 21.20 4.65 58.73
N GLU A 162 21.99 5.35 57.90
CA GLU A 162 23.46 5.56 57.89
C GLU A 162 24.22 4.39 57.23
N SER A 163 24.72 4.63 56.01
CA SER A 163 25.83 3.87 55.43
C SER A 163 26.73 4.81 54.63
N THR A 164 27.91 5.09 55.18
CA THR A 164 28.99 5.86 54.54
C THR A 164 29.84 4.97 53.62
N ASP A 165 30.81 5.60 52.94
CA ASP A 165 32.04 5.00 52.41
C ASP A 165 31.92 4.07 51.17
N GLU A 166 32.89 4.04 50.24
CA GLU A 166 34.06 4.91 50.07
C GLU A 166 34.43 5.06 48.58
N ALA A 167 35.43 5.91 48.31
CA ALA A 167 35.88 6.28 46.97
C ALA A 167 36.43 5.12 46.12
N SER A 168 36.42 5.33 44.81
CA SER A 168 37.43 4.76 43.90
C SER A 168 37.90 5.84 42.92
N ALA A 169 39.21 6.02 42.81
CA ALA A 169 39.83 7.02 41.95
C ALA A 169 41.12 6.47 41.33
N GLU A 170 41.27 6.63 40.02
CA GLU A 170 42.51 6.61 39.21
C GLU A 170 42.11 7.29 37.89
N ASP A 171 42.74 8.41 37.49
CA ASP A 171 44.04 8.52 36.82
C ASP A 171 43.99 8.05 35.33
N GLY A 172 44.35 8.87 34.33
CA GLY A 172 44.74 10.29 34.34
C GLY A 172 45.34 10.73 33.00
N THR A 173 45.66 12.03 32.89
CA THR A 173 46.35 12.68 31.74
C THR A 173 45.61 12.71 30.39
N ALA A 174 45.95 13.56 29.42
CA ALA A 174 46.35 14.99 29.42
C ALA A 174 46.38 15.46 27.95
N ASP A 175 45.88 16.67 27.65
CA ASP A 175 46.22 17.38 26.40
C ASP A 175 46.17 18.91 26.62
N GLU A 176 46.84 19.66 25.76
CA GLU A 176 47.18 21.08 25.96
C GLU A 176 46.47 22.02 24.96
N GLY A 177 46.29 23.29 25.36
CA GLY A 177 46.32 24.40 24.38
C GLY A 177 45.00 25.12 24.07
N ALA A 178 44.46 25.88 25.02
CA ALA A 178 43.58 27.03 24.74
C ALA A 178 43.71 28.11 25.83
N GLU A 179 44.86 28.79 25.89
CA GLU A 179 45.02 29.97 26.75
C GLU A 179 44.10 31.10 26.25
N GLN A 180 43.15 31.53 27.07
CA GLN A 180 42.32 32.71 26.82
C GLN A 180 42.41 33.64 28.03
N ASP A 181 43.11 34.77 27.86
CA ASP A 181 43.40 35.76 28.92
C ASP A 181 42.13 36.44 29.45
N VAL A 182 41.47 35.83 30.43
CA VAL A 182 40.50 36.53 31.29
C VAL A 182 41.28 37.33 32.33
N ALA A 183 41.61 38.58 31.97
CA ALA A 183 42.35 39.49 32.83
C ALA A 183 41.56 39.84 34.09
N VAL A 184 41.85 39.16 35.20
CA VAL A 184 41.36 39.54 36.54
C VAL A 184 41.98 40.89 36.91
N ALA A 185 41.25 41.96 36.64
CA ALA A 185 41.63 43.32 36.97
C ALA A 185 41.53 43.53 38.49
N SER A 186 42.60 43.22 39.21
CA SER A 186 42.78 43.64 40.60
C SER A 186 42.85 45.18 40.68
N ALA A 187 41.68 45.80 40.71
CA ALA A 187 41.52 47.23 40.86
C ALA A 187 41.89 47.65 42.28
N GLU A 188 43.18 47.92 42.52
CA GLU A 188 43.61 48.79 43.62
C GLU A 188 43.14 50.22 43.31
N GLU A 189 41.82 50.47 43.43
CA GLU A 189 41.25 51.80 43.26
C GLU A 189 41.66 52.67 44.44
N SER A 190 42.83 53.30 44.29
CA SER A 190 43.28 54.38 45.17
C SER A 190 42.36 55.59 44.98
N VAL A 191 41.22 55.57 45.67
CA VAL A 191 40.22 56.65 45.67
C VAL A 191 40.91 57.96 46.07
N GLN A 192 41.28 58.76 45.06
CA GLN A 192 41.67 60.14 45.28
C GLN A 192 40.40 60.92 45.60
N LEU A 193 40.08 60.98 46.89
CA LEU A 193 39.14 61.95 47.45
C LEU A 193 39.54 63.33 46.93
N THR A 194 38.80 63.83 45.94
CA THR A 194 38.88 65.22 45.52
C THR A 194 38.54 66.08 46.73
N GLU A 195 39.29 67.17 46.90
CA GLU A 195 39.07 68.15 47.98
C GLU A 195 37.72 68.86 47.75
N ARG A 196 36.63 68.18 48.14
CA ARG A 196 35.27 68.71 48.13
C ARG A 196 35.19 69.82 49.18
N ASP A 197 34.74 70.99 48.77
CA ASP A 197 34.80 72.21 49.58
C ASP A 197 34.26 71.98 51.00
N VAL A 198 35.10 72.26 52.00
CA VAL A 198 34.73 72.17 53.43
C VAL A 198 33.74 73.29 53.73
N GLU A 199 32.45 72.96 53.74
CA GLU A 199 31.40 73.93 54.02
C GLU A 199 31.47 74.36 55.51
N VAL A 200 31.87 75.61 55.72
CA VAL A 200 31.97 76.22 57.05
C VAL A 200 30.61 76.76 57.44
N ILE A 201 29.81 75.89 58.06
CA ILE A 201 28.48 76.23 58.58
C ILE A 201 28.64 77.29 59.70
N GLN A 202 27.74 78.28 59.72
CA GLN A 202 27.79 79.32 60.76
C GLN A 202 27.40 78.74 62.11
N ASP A 203 28.12 79.18 63.15
CA ASP A 203 28.16 78.67 64.53
C ASP A 203 26.81 78.16 65.10
N VAL A 204 26.47 76.90 64.80
CA VAL A 204 25.30 76.20 65.36
C VAL A 204 25.58 75.97 66.85
N GLY A 205 24.76 76.58 67.69
CA GLY A 205 24.87 76.50 69.14
C GLY A 205 23.67 75.76 69.73
N GLY A 206 23.79 74.44 69.86
CA GLY A 206 22.72 73.59 70.36
C GLY A 206 23.23 72.36 71.12
N GLY A 207 22.29 71.47 71.44
CA GLY A 207 22.62 70.11 71.84
C GLY A 207 22.87 69.20 70.63
N ALA A 208 23.27 67.95 70.87
CA ALA A 208 23.62 66.99 69.82
C ALA A 208 22.57 66.90 68.69
N ALA A 209 21.32 66.66 69.07
CA ALA A 209 20.18 66.56 68.14
C ALA A 209 19.93 67.85 67.34
N THR A 210 20.10 69.03 67.95
CA THR A 210 19.93 70.32 67.25
C THR A 210 21.02 70.54 66.21
N GLU A 211 22.27 70.19 66.55
CA GLU A 211 23.39 70.31 65.61
C GLU A 211 23.22 69.36 64.40
N CYS A 212 22.64 68.17 64.60
CA CYS A 212 22.38 67.20 63.52
C CYS A 212 21.12 67.51 62.70
N ALA A 213 20.01 67.93 63.33
CA ALA A 213 18.78 68.30 62.61
C ALA A 213 19.00 69.50 61.69
N ASP A 214 19.84 70.47 62.08
CA ASP A 214 20.22 71.62 61.24
C ASP A 214 21.03 71.21 59.98
N ILE A 215 21.55 69.98 59.90
CA ILE A 215 22.18 69.40 58.69
C ILE A 215 21.41 68.19 58.10
N GLY A 216 20.17 67.96 58.53
CA GLY A 216 19.28 66.95 57.94
C GLY A 216 19.47 65.52 58.44
N PHE A 217 19.92 65.34 59.69
CA PHE A 217 20.02 64.05 60.37
C PHE A 217 19.20 64.08 61.66
N ASP A 218 18.36 63.08 61.88
CA ASP A 218 17.33 63.10 62.94
C ASP A 218 17.93 63.02 64.35
N PHE A 219 19.05 62.30 64.50
CA PHE A 219 19.69 62.04 65.79
C PHE A 219 21.15 62.48 65.83
N GLY A 220 21.63 62.79 67.05
CA GLY A 220 23.01 63.18 67.29
C GLY A 220 23.56 62.64 68.60
N VAL A 221 24.85 62.29 68.60
CA VAL A 221 25.63 61.99 69.81
C VAL A 221 26.88 62.85 69.85
N LYS A 222 26.98 63.69 70.88
CA LYS A 222 27.98 64.76 70.99
C LYS A 222 29.03 64.47 72.04
N LEU A 223 30.30 64.49 71.65
CA LEU A 223 31.48 64.38 72.52
C LEU A 223 31.95 65.79 72.92
N ASP A 224 31.58 66.25 74.12
CA ASP A 224 31.90 67.59 74.64
C ASP A 224 33.37 67.72 75.12
N THR A 225 34.32 67.23 74.31
CA THR A 225 35.75 67.44 74.54
C THR A 225 36.57 67.27 73.27
N GLY A 226 37.62 68.10 73.15
CA GLY A 226 38.71 67.94 72.18
C GLY A 226 40.06 67.61 72.81
N ALA A 227 40.08 67.12 74.05
CA ALA A 227 41.31 66.65 74.68
C ALA A 227 41.80 65.34 74.04
N ALA A 228 43.12 65.13 73.99
CA ALA A 228 43.68 63.89 73.48
C ALA A 228 43.38 62.71 74.42
N GLY A 229 42.94 61.59 73.86
CA GLY A 229 42.50 60.41 74.59
C GLY A 229 41.57 59.52 73.76
N SER A 230 41.31 58.32 74.27
CA SER A 230 40.29 57.41 73.72
C SER A 230 39.02 57.48 74.56
N TYR A 231 37.90 57.60 73.86
CA TYR A 231 36.54 57.73 74.37
C TYR A 231 35.69 56.62 73.78
N THR A 232 34.75 56.11 74.58
CA THR A 232 33.73 55.16 74.12
C THR A 232 32.40 55.61 74.67
N TYR A 233 31.36 55.49 73.87
CA TYR A 233 29.99 55.73 74.28
C TYR A 233 29.45 54.48 74.98
N TYR A 234 28.93 54.67 76.19
CA TYR A 234 28.30 53.64 77.02
C TYR A 234 27.07 54.24 77.74
N GLY A 235 26.29 55.07 77.02
CA GLY A 235 25.16 55.83 77.58
C GLY A 235 25.50 56.80 78.74
N SER A 236 26.79 57.00 79.04
CA SER A 236 27.27 57.83 80.15
C SER A 236 28.70 58.33 79.89
N GLY A 237 28.98 59.58 80.28
CA GLY A 237 30.27 60.24 80.04
C GLY A 237 30.10 61.74 79.71
N PRO A 238 31.04 62.36 78.98
CA PRO A 238 30.91 63.71 78.42
C PRO A 238 30.08 63.67 77.12
N TRP A 239 28.98 62.92 77.14
CA TRP A 239 28.14 62.62 76.00
C TRP A 239 26.74 63.20 76.24
N GLU A 240 26.19 63.87 75.22
CA GLU A 240 24.76 64.23 75.17
C GLU A 240 24.08 63.27 74.18
N PRO A 241 23.29 62.29 74.67
CA PRO A 241 22.61 61.29 73.84
C PRO A 241 21.15 61.66 73.55
N ASP A 242 20.63 61.20 72.41
CA ASP A 242 19.21 61.38 72.04
C ASP A 242 18.47 60.07 71.73
N GLY A 243 18.80 58.99 72.45
CA GLY A 243 17.95 57.79 72.56
C GLY A 243 18.42 56.54 71.82
N ILE A 244 19.24 56.65 70.76
CA ILE A 244 19.79 55.47 70.06
C ILE A 244 20.82 54.73 70.94
N ASP A 245 20.77 53.41 70.94
CA ASP A 245 21.85 52.54 71.43
C ASP A 245 22.89 52.34 70.31
N ILE A 246 24.12 52.80 70.52
CA ILE A 246 25.19 52.82 69.50
C ILE A 246 26.52 52.37 70.09
N ALA A 247 27.34 51.66 69.33
CA ALA A 247 28.69 51.25 69.74
C ALA A 247 29.77 52.23 69.21
N LEU A 248 29.66 53.51 69.57
CA LEU A 248 30.61 54.55 69.15
C LEU A 248 31.89 54.56 69.99
N SER A 249 33.05 54.52 69.33
CA SER A 249 34.38 54.77 69.91
C SER A 249 35.14 55.83 69.10
N VAL A 250 35.87 56.70 69.81
CA VAL A 250 36.57 57.86 69.23
C VAL A 250 37.92 58.02 69.92
N THR A 251 39.00 58.18 69.16
CA THR A 251 40.33 58.51 69.70
C THR A 251 40.83 59.82 69.10
N ILE A 252 41.00 60.83 69.96
CA ILE A 252 41.55 62.15 69.61
C ILE A 252 43.04 62.16 69.93
N ALA A 253 43.87 62.66 69.02
CA ALA A 253 45.30 62.78 69.18
C ALA A 253 45.75 64.24 69.40
N ASP A 254 46.93 64.43 70.01
CA ASP A 254 47.55 65.76 70.24
C ASP A 254 47.76 66.57 68.93
N SER A 255 47.74 65.91 67.77
CA SER A 255 47.81 66.48 66.43
C SER A 255 46.52 67.16 65.94
N HIS A 256 45.44 67.18 66.75
CA HIS A 256 44.09 67.60 66.34
C HIS A 256 43.50 66.74 65.20
N THR A 257 44.01 65.52 65.06
CA THR A 257 43.41 64.45 64.25
C THR A 257 42.59 63.55 65.15
N PHE A 258 41.54 62.90 64.61
CA PHE A 258 40.81 61.87 65.33
C PHE A 258 40.58 60.63 64.46
N SER A 259 40.44 59.48 65.11
CA SER A 259 39.85 58.29 64.51
C SER A 259 38.57 57.92 65.25
N PHE A 260 37.66 57.24 64.55
CA PHE A 260 36.42 56.72 65.11
C PHE A 260 36.09 55.34 64.53
N MET A 261 35.26 54.61 65.25
CA MET A 261 34.59 53.38 64.83
C MET A 261 33.21 53.38 65.48
N ALA A 262 32.17 53.12 64.70
CA ALA A 262 30.77 53.26 65.06
C ALA A 262 29.94 52.15 64.41
N ASP A 263 28.92 51.72 65.15
CA ASP A 263 27.91 50.76 64.73
C ASP A 263 26.59 51.22 65.39
N PRO A 264 25.54 51.59 64.63
CA PRO A 264 25.48 51.68 63.17
C PRO A 264 26.43 52.74 62.58
N ALA A 265 26.50 52.81 61.25
CA ALA A 265 27.33 53.78 60.54
C ALA A 265 26.95 55.24 60.87
N VAL A 266 27.94 56.11 61.04
CA VAL A 266 27.70 57.55 61.17
C VAL A 266 27.30 58.12 59.82
N GLY A 267 26.24 58.91 59.74
CA GLY A 267 25.89 59.64 58.52
C GLY A 267 26.84 60.83 58.27
N ALA A 268 26.93 61.73 59.24
CA ALA A 268 27.82 62.90 59.18
C ALA A 268 28.52 63.18 60.52
N ILE A 269 29.68 63.84 60.47
CA ILE A 269 30.42 64.27 61.65
C ILE A 269 30.61 65.78 61.61
N LEU A 270 30.01 66.49 62.56
CA LEU A 270 30.24 67.90 62.78
C LEU A 270 31.42 68.10 63.73
N VAL A 271 32.45 68.79 63.22
CA VAL A 271 33.71 69.02 63.92
C VAL A 271 33.82 70.48 64.28
N LYS A 272 33.75 70.81 65.57
CA LYS A 272 33.84 72.21 66.02
C LYS A 272 35.26 72.54 66.44
N ALA A 273 35.90 73.44 65.69
CA ALA A 273 37.30 73.84 65.89
C ALA A 273 37.47 75.34 65.61
N GLY A 274 37.50 76.16 66.67
CA GLY A 274 37.61 77.61 66.57
C GLY A 274 36.26 78.34 66.57
N GLN A 275 35.98 79.12 65.52
CA GLN A 275 34.77 79.97 65.40
C GLN A 275 33.69 79.41 64.46
N GLY A 276 33.72 78.10 64.16
CA GLY A 276 32.74 77.45 63.30
C GLY A 276 32.87 75.93 63.34
N SER A 277 31.92 75.26 62.67
CA SER A 277 31.92 73.81 62.44
C SER A 277 32.37 73.47 61.02
N GLN A 278 33.03 72.33 60.88
CA GLN A 278 33.31 71.67 59.60
C GLN A 278 32.45 70.40 59.55
N GLN A 279 31.66 70.19 58.49
CA GLN A 279 30.96 68.92 58.27
C GLN A 279 31.87 67.96 57.50
N LEU A 280 32.03 66.75 58.03
CA LEU A 280 32.78 65.64 57.42
C LEU A 280 31.84 64.47 57.16
N ALA A 281 32.12 63.68 56.10
CA ALA A 281 31.43 62.42 55.87
C ALA A 281 31.74 61.40 56.98
N GLY A 282 30.73 60.62 57.38
CA GLY A 282 30.82 59.57 58.41
C GLY A 282 31.35 58.23 57.90
N GLY A 283 30.58 57.15 58.11
CA GLY A 283 30.92 55.74 57.88
C GLY A 283 30.92 54.92 59.17
N THR A 284 31.20 53.60 59.07
CA THR A 284 31.39 52.71 60.23
C THR A 284 32.76 52.88 60.90
N ALA A 285 33.76 53.42 60.20
CA ALA A 285 35.03 53.81 60.78
C ALA A 285 35.74 54.89 59.95
N GLY A 286 36.71 55.56 60.55
CA GLY A 286 37.56 56.47 59.79
C GLY A 286 38.65 57.15 60.61
N PHE A 287 39.65 57.67 59.90
CA PHE A 287 40.58 58.68 60.38
C PHE A 287 40.24 60.02 59.70
N ARG A 288 40.40 61.14 60.41
CA ARG A 288 40.13 62.50 59.92
C ARG A 288 41.21 63.47 60.44
N GLU A 289 41.73 64.31 59.56
CA GLU A 289 42.55 65.48 59.88
C GLU A 289 41.71 66.75 59.66
N ILE A 290 41.87 67.74 60.53
CA ILE A 290 41.02 68.94 60.54
C ILE A 290 41.72 70.09 59.83
N GLY A 291 41.03 70.74 58.90
CA GLY A 291 41.56 71.86 58.14
C GLY A 291 41.84 73.07 59.04
N GLY A 292 43.12 73.31 59.34
CA GLY A 292 43.59 74.45 60.12
C GLY A 292 43.86 74.11 61.60
N GLN A 293 44.98 74.61 62.12
CA GLN A 293 45.52 74.30 63.46
C GLN A 293 44.75 74.97 64.62
N GLN A 294 43.47 74.67 64.75
CA GLN A 294 42.66 75.02 65.92
C GLN A 294 42.30 73.74 66.67
N ALA A 295 42.39 73.79 68.01
CA ALA A 295 42.00 72.66 68.83
C ALA A 295 40.51 72.36 68.67
N ILE A 296 40.17 71.08 68.60
CA ILE A 296 38.80 70.59 68.72
C ILE A 296 38.19 71.14 70.02
N SER A 297 36.95 71.63 69.97
CA SER A 297 36.15 71.89 71.18
C SER A 297 35.23 70.71 71.48
N HIS A 298 34.53 70.22 70.45
CA HIS A 298 33.66 69.05 70.51
C HIS A 298 33.52 68.39 69.13
N LEU A 299 33.05 67.14 69.11
CA LEU A 299 32.68 66.38 67.92
C LEU A 299 31.23 65.93 68.06
N THR A 300 30.39 66.13 67.05
CA THR A 300 29.00 65.62 67.05
C THR A 300 28.83 64.64 65.91
N PHE A 301 28.42 63.42 66.23
CA PHE A 301 28.20 62.32 65.29
C PHE A 301 26.70 62.22 65.03
N CYS A 302 26.31 62.34 63.77
CA CYS A 302 24.92 62.45 63.34
C CYS A 302 24.48 61.19 62.60
N TYR A 303 23.26 60.75 62.88
CA TYR A 303 22.64 59.53 62.39
C TYR A 303 21.22 59.86 61.91
N ASN A 304 20.74 59.16 60.89
CA ASN A 304 19.31 59.18 60.55
C ASN A 304 18.52 58.42 61.63
N GLU A 305 17.19 58.47 61.58
CA GLU A 305 16.40 57.40 62.17
C GLU A 305 16.79 56.06 61.50
N PRO A 306 17.05 54.98 62.25
CA PRO A 306 17.45 53.70 61.67
C PRO A 306 16.23 53.03 61.02
N GLU A 307 16.04 53.25 59.71
CA GLU A 307 14.89 52.76 58.95
C GLU A 307 15.01 51.25 58.64
N GLU A 308 13.91 50.52 58.82
CA GLU A 308 13.70 49.16 58.33
C GLU A 308 13.12 49.24 56.91
N GLU A 309 13.79 48.64 55.92
CA GLU A 309 13.30 48.57 54.54
C GLU A 309 13.56 47.18 53.96
N LEU A 310 12.51 46.51 53.50
CA LEU A 310 12.62 45.23 52.80
C LEU A 310 12.18 45.39 51.34
N THR A 311 13.08 45.04 50.42
CA THR A 311 12.73 44.84 49.01
C THR A 311 12.23 43.41 48.83
N VAL A 312 10.95 43.25 48.51
CA VAL A 312 10.29 41.94 48.32
C VAL A 312 9.98 41.75 46.84
N THR A 313 10.46 40.64 46.27
CA THR A 313 10.27 40.29 44.85
C THR A 313 9.82 38.83 44.71
N GLN A 314 9.09 38.55 43.62
CA GLN A 314 8.63 37.20 43.30
C GLN A 314 8.69 36.94 41.78
N THR A 315 8.93 35.69 41.40
CA THR A 315 8.67 35.15 40.07
C THR A 315 7.49 34.18 40.11
N LEU A 316 6.92 33.92 38.93
CA LEU A 316 5.87 32.92 38.74
C LEU A 316 6.10 32.23 37.39
N GLU A 317 6.10 30.91 37.41
CA GLU A 317 6.18 30.02 36.27
C GLU A 317 5.02 29.00 36.36
N THR A 318 4.58 28.49 35.21
CA THR A 318 3.48 27.51 35.13
C THR A 318 3.86 26.42 34.14
N THR A 319 3.64 25.16 34.50
CA THR A 319 4.01 24.02 33.65
C THR A 319 2.88 23.01 33.52
N PHE A 320 2.69 22.42 32.34
CA PHE A 320 1.67 21.40 32.09
C PHE A 320 2.03 20.48 30.90
N ASP A 321 1.48 19.28 30.92
CA ASP A 321 1.65 18.24 29.90
C ASP A 321 0.38 18.08 29.05
N ARG A 322 0.52 17.76 27.77
CA ARG A 322 -0.60 17.53 26.84
C ARG A 322 -0.55 16.14 26.23
N GLU A 323 -1.66 15.40 26.26
CA GLU A 323 -1.82 14.15 25.51
C GLU A 323 -2.76 14.35 24.31
N HIS A 324 -2.32 13.95 23.12
CA HIS A 324 -3.10 14.05 21.88
C HIS A 324 -3.78 12.72 21.52
N PHE A 325 -5.03 12.81 21.10
CA PHE A 325 -5.86 11.66 20.75
C PHE A 325 -6.12 11.58 19.24
N TRP A 326 -6.09 10.35 18.74
CA TRP A 326 -6.20 10.02 17.34
C TRP A 326 -7.13 8.83 17.13
N SER A 327 -7.71 8.73 15.95
CA SER A 327 -8.43 7.56 15.45
C SER A 327 -7.90 7.15 14.08
N ILE A 328 -8.07 5.87 13.75
CA ILE A 328 -7.68 5.30 12.46
C ILE A 328 -8.82 4.42 11.97
N ASP A 329 -9.27 4.68 10.75
CA ASP A 329 -10.24 3.87 10.01
C ASP A 329 -9.59 3.42 8.69
N LYS A 330 -9.96 2.24 8.20
CA LYS A 330 -9.45 1.68 6.95
C LYS A 330 -10.60 1.05 6.16
N TRP A 331 -10.57 1.18 4.84
CA TRP A 331 -11.52 0.52 3.93
C TRP A 331 -10.91 0.32 2.53
N ALA A 332 -11.64 -0.41 1.69
CA ALA A 332 -11.34 -0.60 0.27
C ALA A 332 -12.59 -0.36 -0.60
N ASP A 333 -12.42 0.25 -1.78
CA ASP A 333 -13.48 0.33 -2.80
C ASP A 333 -12.96 -0.27 -4.13
N PRO A 334 -13.60 -1.34 -4.66
CA PRO A 334 -14.64 -2.15 -4.04
C PRO A 334 -14.10 -3.16 -3.00
N GLU A 335 -14.92 -3.53 -2.01
CA GLU A 335 -14.66 -4.64 -1.07
C GLU A 335 -14.43 -6.02 -1.77
N SER A 336 -14.80 -6.15 -3.04
CA SER A 336 -14.59 -7.38 -3.82
C SER A 336 -14.53 -7.17 -5.35
N LEU A 337 -13.78 -8.05 -6.01
CA LEU A 337 -13.71 -8.15 -7.48
C LEU A 337 -14.19 -9.53 -7.95
N THR A 338 -14.59 -9.61 -9.23
CA THR A 338 -14.82 -10.88 -9.92
C THR A 338 -14.16 -10.81 -11.29
N LEU A 339 -13.11 -11.61 -11.49
CA LEU A 339 -12.26 -11.59 -12.67
C LEU A 339 -12.56 -12.79 -13.58
N TYR A 340 -12.47 -12.59 -14.89
CA TYR A 340 -12.78 -13.56 -15.92
C TYR A 340 -11.60 -13.72 -16.90
N PRO A 341 -11.39 -14.90 -17.51
CA PRO A 341 -10.28 -15.11 -18.44
C PRO A 341 -10.42 -14.35 -19.76
N PHE A 342 -11.66 -14.03 -20.16
CA PHE A 342 -11.95 -13.37 -21.43
C PHE A 342 -12.91 -12.20 -21.23
N ALA A 343 -12.63 -11.10 -21.92
CA ALA A 343 -13.43 -9.87 -21.91
C ALA A 343 -14.87 -10.05 -22.42
N GLU A 344 -15.18 -11.19 -23.05
CA GLU A 344 -16.54 -11.55 -23.49
C GLU A 344 -17.39 -12.19 -22.38
N ALA A 345 -16.77 -12.72 -21.32
CA ALA A 345 -17.45 -13.28 -20.15
C ALA A 345 -17.59 -12.26 -19.00
N GLY A 346 -16.60 -11.37 -18.83
CA GLY A 346 -16.60 -10.32 -17.82
C GLY A 346 -15.28 -9.52 -17.81
N PRO A 347 -15.02 -8.68 -16.81
CA PRO A 347 -13.75 -7.95 -16.71
C PRO A 347 -12.58 -8.92 -16.49
N THR A 348 -11.49 -8.72 -17.25
CA THR A 348 -10.25 -9.51 -17.14
C THR A 348 -9.27 -8.96 -16.11
N SER A 349 -9.52 -7.75 -15.62
CA SER A 349 -8.75 -7.06 -14.59
C SER A 349 -9.66 -6.08 -13.83
N GLY A 350 -9.24 -5.68 -12.64
CA GLY A 350 -9.91 -4.68 -11.81
C GLY A 350 -8.96 -4.08 -10.79
N THR A 351 -9.23 -2.84 -10.42
CA THR A 351 -8.43 -2.05 -9.46
C THR A 351 -9.16 -1.99 -8.12
N ILE A 352 -8.40 -1.97 -7.03
CA ILE A 352 -8.88 -1.73 -5.66
C ILE A 352 -8.25 -0.45 -5.13
N ASP A 353 -9.07 0.54 -4.79
CA ASP A 353 -8.64 1.75 -4.10
C ASP A 353 -8.69 1.52 -2.59
N TRP A 354 -7.52 1.44 -1.93
CA TRP A 354 -7.42 1.37 -0.48
C TRP A 354 -7.33 2.78 0.11
N THR A 355 -8.01 3.01 1.25
CA THR A 355 -7.89 4.24 2.03
C THR A 355 -7.66 3.92 3.51
N VAL A 356 -6.73 4.65 4.12
CA VAL A 356 -6.59 4.78 5.58
C VAL A 356 -6.90 6.23 5.93
N ASP A 357 -7.91 6.48 6.75
CA ASP A 357 -8.25 7.81 7.26
C ASP A 357 -7.79 7.94 8.72
N VAL A 358 -7.13 9.05 9.04
CA VAL A 358 -6.48 9.29 10.31
C VAL A 358 -7.09 10.52 10.94
N GLY A 359 -8.01 10.30 11.89
CA GLY A 359 -8.73 11.35 12.61
C GLY A 359 -7.88 11.93 13.74
N TYR A 360 -7.86 13.26 13.86
CA TYR A 360 -7.39 13.93 15.08
C TYR A 360 -8.60 14.25 15.98
N GLU A 361 -8.66 13.64 17.15
CA GLU A 361 -9.84 13.72 18.04
C GLU A 361 -9.75 14.87 19.06
N GLY A 362 -8.54 15.36 19.33
CA GLY A 362 -8.28 16.47 20.24
C GLY A 362 -7.09 16.21 21.16
N HIS A 363 -7.13 16.81 22.35
CA HIS A 363 -6.17 16.59 23.42
C HIS A 363 -6.80 16.74 24.80
N GLU A 364 -6.12 16.22 25.82
CA GLU A 364 -6.36 16.51 27.24
C GLU A 364 -5.08 17.07 27.86
N ASP A 365 -5.23 18.18 28.60
CA ASP A 365 -4.14 18.89 29.27
C ASP A 365 -4.11 18.45 30.74
N SER A 366 -2.94 18.11 31.27
CA SER A 366 -2.72 17.52 32.58
C SER A 366 -1.41 18.01 33.22
N GLY A 367 -1.03 17.51 34.40
CA GLY A 367 0.25 17.85 35.03
C GLY A 367 0.40 19.32 35.49
N HIS A 368 -0.69 20.11 35.46
CA HIS A 368 -0.70 21.54 35.78
C HIS A 368 -0.05 21.86 37.14
N VAL A 369 1.02 22.66 37.11
CA VAL A 369 1.74 23.15 38.30
C VAL A 369 1.94 24.65 38.20
N VAL A 370 1.83 25.35 39.33
CA VAL A 370 2.24 26.75 39.50
C VAL A 370 3.42 26.80 40.46
N SER A 371 4.52 27.43 40.04
CA SER A 371 5.78 27.48 40.79
C SER A 371 6.42 28.86 40.72
N GLY A 372 7.49 29.08 41.49
CA GLY A 372 8.25 30.32 41.42
C GLY A 372 9.28 30.48 42.52
N THR A 373 9.93 31.64 42.53
CA THR A 373 10.95 32.02 43.52
C THR A 373 10.55 33.34 44.19
N ILE A 374 10.67 33.39 45.51
CA ILE A 374 10.50 34.58 46.34
C ILE A 374 11.89 35.03 46.80
N SER A 375 12.21 36.31 46.68
CA SER A 375 13.45 36.89 47.19
C SER A 375 13.17 38.15 48.00
N ILE A 376 13.66 38.15 49.24
CA ILE A 376 13.58 39.26 50.20
C ILE A 376 15.00 39.76 50.44
N GLU A 377 15.24 41.04 50.22
CA GLU A 377 16.49 41.73 50.53
C GLU A 377 16.22 42.81 51.59
N ASN A 378 17.04 42.87 52.64
CA ASN A 378 16.98 43.95 53.61
C ASN A 378 17.85 45.11 53.13
N THR A 379 17.20 46.16 52.62
CA THR A 379 17.85 47.38 52.10
C THR A 379 17.98 48.49 53.15
N GLY A 380 17.38 48.31 54.33
CA GLY A 380 17.47 49.23 55.47
C GLY A 380 18.73 49.08 56.33
N ASP A 381 18.85 49.95 57.35
CA ASP A 381 20.00 50.02 58.27
C ASP A 381 19.81 49.19 59.56
N THR A 382 18.70 48.46 59.70
CA THR A 382 18.35 47.63 60.88
C THR A 382 18.26 46.14 60.56
N THR A 383 18.50 45.27 61.56
CA THR A 383 18.21 43.83 61.43
C THR A 383 16.69 43.60 61.50
N ALA A 384 16.08 43.24 60.37
CA ALA A 384 14.66 42.96 60.26
C ALA A 384 14.34 41.53 60.71
N ALA A 385 13.25 41.36 61.47
CA ALA A 385 12.68 40.06 61.81
C ALA A 385 11.23 40.02 61.33
N PHE A 386 10.90 39.05 60.46
CA PHE A 386 9.66 39.04 59.69
C PHE A 386 8.87 37.74 59.82
N ASP A 387 7.60 37.82 59.46
CA ASP A 387 6.70 36.70 59.21
C ASP A 387 6.07 36.91 57.81
N GLY A 388 5.75 35.83 57.11
CA GLY A 388 5.41 35.88 55.67
C GLY A 388 4.14 35.10 55.35
N THR A 389 3.22 35.72 54.63
CA THR A 389 2.05 35.04 54.06
C THR A 389 2.11 35.09 52.54
N HIS A 390 2.29 33.92 51.93
CA HIS A 390 2.21 33.71 50.49
C HIS A 390 0.89 33.04 50.14
N VAL A 391 0.20 33.55 49.11
CA VAL A 391 -1.10 33.07 48.67
C VAL A 391 -1.17 33.05 47.15
N LEU A 392 -1.56 31.91 46.58
CA LEU A 392 -2.00 31.85 45.19
C LEU A 392 -3.52 32.12 45.17
N GLU A 393 -3.92 33.32 44.74
CA GLU A 393 -5.32 33.70 44.57
C GLU A 393 -5.84 33.14 43.24
N THR A 394 -6.46 31.96 43.25
CA THR A 394 -6.95 31.29 42.04
C THR A 394 -8.47 31.42 41.85
N SER A 395 -8.93 31.15 40.63
CA SER A 395 -10.36 31.06 40.28
C SER A 395 -11.14 29.97 41.01
N GLU A 396 -10.45 29.01 41.63
CA GLU A 396 -11.07 27.91 42.41
C GLU A 396 -11.01 28.20 43.93
N GLY A 397 -10.07 29.04 44.36
CA GLY A 397 -9.92 29.50 45.75
C GLY A 397 -8.50 29.99 46.05
N ASN A 398 -8.30 30.50 47.27
CA ASN A 398 -6.98 30.89 47.75
C ASN A 398 -6.23 29.63 48.23
N ILE A 399 -5.07 29.35 47.63
CA ILE A 399 -4.18 28.24 47.95
C ILE A 399 -2.97 28.79 48.72
N LEU A 400 -2.51 28.04 49.72
CA LEU A 400 -1.25 28.28 50.43
C LEU A 400 -0.26 27.22 49.93
N PRO A 401 0.72 27.55 49.07
CA PRO A 401 1.71 26.58 48.61
C PRO A 401 2.76 26.32 49.70
N ASP A 402 3.41 25.15 49.64
CA ASP A 402 4.55 24.86 50.49
C ASP A 402 5.78 25.67 50.03
N LEU A 403 6.50 26.27 50.99
CA LEU A 403 7.70 27.07 50.75
C LEU A 403 8.95 26.31 51.22
N ASP A 404 9.94 26.16 50.35
CA ASP A 404 11.29 25.73 50.72
C ASP A 404 12.23 26.94 50.77
N CYS A 405 12.74 27.28 51.96
CA CYS A 405 13.39 28.56 52.24
C CYS A 405 14.83 28.42 52.75
N VAL A 406 15.74 29.16 52.14
CA VAL A 406 17.18 29.17 52.45
C VAL A 406 17.65 30.61 52.73
N PRO A 407 18.19 30.92 53.93
CA PRO A 407 18.24 30.06 55.13
C PRO A 407 16.84 29.87 55.77
N PRO A 408 16.62 28.85 56.61
CA PRO A 408 15.30 28.56 57.22
C PRO A 408 14.96 29.46 58.43
N VAL A 409 15.49 30.69 58.50
CA VAL A 409 15.32 31.61 59.64
C VAL A 409 14.99 33.02 59.14
N PRO A 410 13.82 33.60 59.48
CA PRO A 410 13.38 34.90 58.97
C PRO A 410 13.94 36.07 59.78
N ILE A 411 15.27 36.16 59.85
CA ILE A 411 16.00 37.31 60.42
C ILE A 411 17.07 37.71 59.40
N LEU A 412 17.02 38.96 58.95
CA LEU A 412 17.97 39.53 57.98
C LEU A 412 18.68 40.73 58.58
N ASP A 413 19.99 40.63 58.72
CA ASP A 413 20.86 41.79 58.96
C ASP A 413 20.88 42.71 57.72
N PRO A 414 21.26 44.00 57.86
CA PRO A 414 21.37 44.94 56.73
C PRO A 414 22.20 44.41 55.55
N GLY A 415 21.65 44.50 54.34
CA GLY A 415 22.22 43.93 53.12
C GLY A 415 22.15 42.40 53.02
N GLY A 416 21.42 41.74 53.92
CA GLY A 416 21.16 40.30 53.88
C GLY A 416 20.01 39.94 52.92
N THR A 417 20.10 38.74 52.32
CA THR A 417 19.07 38.19 51.44
C THR A 417 18.53 36.85 51.93
N PHE A 418 17.26 36.59 51.65
CA PHE A 418 16.52 35.37 51.98
C PHE A 418 15.72 34.95 50.75
N THR A 419 15.77 33.66 50.40
CA THR A 419 15.13 33.14 49.19
C THR A 419 14.31 31.91 49.51
N CYS A 420 13.08 31.85 48.99
CA CYS A 420 12.27 30.63 48.99
C CYS A 420 11.91 30.24 47.56
N THR A 421 11.76 28.94 47.31
CA THR A 421 11.02 28.44 46.14
C THR A 421 9.65 27.94 46.59
N TYR A 422 8.69 27.93 45.66
CA TYR A 422 7.38 27.32 45.85
C TYR A 422 7.00 26.52 44.60
N SER A 423 6.21 25.47 44.80
CA SER A 423 5.63 24.66 43.72
C SER A 423 4.34 24.02 44.23
N HIS A 424 3.26 24.10 43.44
CA HIS A 424 1.98 23.52 43.81
C HIS A 424 1.26 22.96 42.58
N PRO A 425 0.87 21.67 42.57
CA PRO A 425 0.02 21.11 41.53
C PRO A 425 -1.43 21.62 41.68
N VAL A 426 -2.14 21.76 40.57
CA VAL A 426 -3.55 22.16 40.52
C VAL A 426 -4.32 21.20 39.61
N ASP A 427 -5.61 21.00 39.88
CA ASP A 427 -6.43 20.03 39.13
C ASP A 427 -6.67 20.42 37.66
N SER A 428 -6.55 21.71 37.32
CA SER A 428 -6.68 22.24 35.96
C SER A 428 -5.99 23.60 35.77
N ALA A 429 -5.96 24.13 34.54
CA ALA A 429 -5.43 25.46 34.22
C ALA A 429 -6.20 26.61 34.90
N VAL A 430 -5.86 26.90 36.16
CA VAL A 430 -6.49 27.98 36.94
C VAL A 430 -6.06 29.37 36.47
N SER A 431 -6.95 30.35 36.60
CA SER A 431 -6.62 31.77 36.42
C SER A 431 -6.44 32.44 37.79
N GLY A 432 -5.54 33.41 37.92
CA GLY A 432 -5.27 34.01 39.23
C GLY A 432 -4.00 34.86 39.30
N GLN A 433 -3.49 35.04 40.51
CA GLN A 433 -2.23 35.74 40.80
C GLN A 433 -1.55 35.21 42.07
N SER A 434 -0.23 35.30 42.12
CA SER A 434 0.56 35.14 43.34
C SER A 434 0.60 36.47 44.11
N VAL A 435 0.19 36.42 45.38
CA VAL A 435 0.21 37.55 46.32
C VAL A 435 1.11 37.19 47.50
N LEU A 436 2.04 38.08 47.83
CA LEU A 436 3.00 37.92 48.90
C LEU A 436 3.00 39.16 49.79
N GLU A 437 2.74 38.96 51.09
CA GLU A 437 2.83 40.00 52.12
C GLU A 437 3.82 39.53 53.22
N ILE A 438 4.81 40.38 53.49
CA ILE A 438 5.82 40.21 54.53
C ILE A 438 5.56 41.25 55.62
N VAL A 439 5.46 40.83 56.86
CA VAL A 439 5.12 41.69 58.01
C VAL A 439 6.22 41.60 59.06
N THR A 440 6.69 42.76 59.54
CA THR A 440 7.70 42.86 60.59
C THR A 440 7.04 43.31 61.91
N SER A 441 7.83 43.67 62.92
CA SER A 441 7.29 44.33 64.12
C SER A 441 6.79 45.76 63.88
N GLU A 442 7.17 46.39 62.76
CA GLU A 442 6.98 47.82 62.52
C GLU A 442 6.23 48.13 61.21
N ASN A 443 6.43 47.31 60.16
CA ASN A 443 6.01 47.59 58.79
C ASN A 443 5.37 46.37 58.08
N SER A 444 4.88 46.60 56.86
CA SER A 444 4.33 45.60 55.95
C SER A 444 4.82 45.86 54.52
N TYR A 445 5.46 44.88 53.90
CA TYR A 445 6.05 44.95 52.56
C TYR A 445 5.38 43.90 51.67
N ALA A 446 4.89 44.31 50.50
CA ALA A 446 4.24 43.42 49.55
C ALA A 446 4.98 43.41 48.22
N ALA A 447 5.06 42.24 47.57
CA ALA A 447 5.54 42.16 46.19
C ALA A 447 4.45 42.62 45.22
N ASP A 448 4.84 43.13 44.04
CA ASP A 448 3.91 43.31 42.92
C ASP A 448 3.25 41.95 42.57
N PRO A 449 1.91 41.84 42.50
CA PRO A 449 1.23 40.57 42.22
C PRO A 449 1.60 40.01 40.83
N ALA A 450 2.10 38.78 40.80
CA ALA A 450 2.45 38.08 39.56
C ALA A 450 1.23 37.29 39.03
N PRO A 451 0.69 37.58 37.83
CA PRO A 451 -0.47 36.87 37.30
C PRO A 451 -0.11 35.43 36.88
N ILE A 452 -1.02 34.49 37.11
CA ILE A 452 -0.92 33.11 36.61
C ILE A 452 -1.26 33.12 35.11
N THR A 453 -0.29 32.76 34.27
CA THR A 453 -0.44 32.74 32.80
C THR A 453 0.16 31.47 32.20
N TRP A 454 -0.71 30.55 31.76
CA TRP A 454 -0.33 29.33 31.06
C TRP A 454 0.20 29.65 29.65
N GLY A 455 1.29 28.96 29.26
CA GLY A 455 1.94 29.10 27.95
C GLY A 455 1.57 27.98 26.98
N ASP A 456 2.52 27.62 26.12
CA ASP A 456 2.55 26.32 25.45
C ASP A 456 2.94 25.22 26.47
N PRO A 457 2.57 23.94 26.27
CA PRO A 457 2.92 22.85 27.19
C PRO A 457 4.42 22.52 27.21
N ASP A 458 4.89 21.99 28.33
CA ASP A 458 6.28 21.57 28.54
C ASP A 458 6.59 20.22 27.90
N SER A 459 5.59 19.34 27.81
CA SER A 459 5.66 18.11 27.03
C SER A 459 4.35 17.83 26.28
N GLU A 460 4.46 17.31 25.06
CA GLU A 460 3.31 16.83 24.28
C GLU A 460 3.50 15.36 23.91
N VAL A 461 2.54 14.52 24.29
CA VAL A 461 2.47 13.08 24.00
C VAL A 461 1.60 12.86 22.77
N ASN A 462 2.07 12.08 21.79
CA ASN A 462 1.42 11.81 20.50
C ASN A 462 1.15 13.07 19.62
N ALA A 463 1.84 14.19 19.85
CA ALA A 463 1.70 15.40 19.02
C ALA A 463 2.05 15.17 17.53
N THR A 464 2.96 14.22 17.27
CA THR A 464 3.14 13.60 15.96
C THR A 464 3.00 12.10 16.11
N ILE A 465 2.31 11.47 15.17
CA ILE A 465 2.18 10.03 15.04
C ILE A 465 2.69 9.55 13.69
N ASP A 466 3.19 8.31 13.65
CA ASP A 466 3.57 7.60 12.44
C ASP A 466 2.61 6.42 12.24
N VAL A 467 1.95 6.38 11.09
CA VAL A 467 1.09 5.29 10.65
C VAL A 467 1.89 4.36 9.75
N THR A 468 1.91 3.09 10.13
CA THR A 468 2.51 1.99 9.38
C THR A 468 1.40 1.12 8.81
N ASP A 469 1.35 0.95 7.49
CA ASP A 469 0.37 0.12 6.80
C ASP A 469 1.05 -1.05 6.10
N VAL A 470 0.60 -2.27 6.41
CA VAL A 470 1.22 -3.52 5.98
C VAL A 470 0.21 -4.35 5.18
N SER A 471 0.52 -4.54 3.90
CA SER A 471 -0.29 -5.27 2.94
C SER A 471 0.50 -6.43 2.33
N ASP A 472 -0.14 -7.60 2.17
CA ASP A 472 0.39 -8.72 1.38
C ASP A 472 0.63 -8.35 -0.10
N LEU A 473 0.05 -7.24 -0.58
CA LEU A 473 0.15 -6.75 -1.95
C LEU A 473 1.26 -5.70 -2.12
N ASN A 474 1.07 -4.53 -1.52
CA ASN A 474 1.91 -3.34 -1.74
C ASN A 474 3.10 -3.23 -0.76
N GLY A 475 3.24 -4.19 0.17
CA GLY A 475 4.30 -4.20 1.16
C GLY A 475 4.05 -3.20 2.29
N LEU A 476 4.98 -2.26 2.47
CA LEU A 476 5.04 -1.36 3.62
C LEU A 476 4.88 0.11 3.19
N VAL A 477 3.77 0.73 3.57
CA VAL A 477 3.54 2.18 3.44
C VAL A 477 3.70 2.82 4.82
N ASN A 478 4.34 3.98 4.91
CA ASN A 478 4.42 4.76 6.15
C ASN A 478 4.16 6.24 5.85
N GLU A 479 3.35 6.89 6.68
CA GLU A 479 3.08 8.34 6.62
C GLU A 479 2.91 8.89 8.04
N SER A 480 3.21 10.18 8.26
CA SER A 480 3.18 10.80 9.58
C SER A 480 2.29 12.03 9.64
N PHE A 481 1.56 12.15 10.76
CA PHE A 481 0.54 13.17 10.98
C PHE A 481 0.86 13.95 12.25
N THR A 482 0.68 15.27 12.20
CA THR A 482 1.02 16.18 13.31
C THR A 482 -0.21 17.01 13.69
N ALA A 483 -0.51 17.03 14.99
CA ALA A 483 -1.65 17.73 15.56
C ALA A 483 -1.68 19.21 15.15
N PRO A 484 -2.87 19.82 14.92
CA PRO A 484 -4.21 19.22 15.01
C PRO A 484 -4.70 18.60 13.68
N ASN A 485 -3.78 18.16 12.80
CA ASN A 485 -4.13 17.75 11.43
C ASN A 485 -4.09 16.23 11.27
N GLY A 486 -5.26 15.64 11.06
CA GLY A 486 -5.41 14.32 10.46
C GLY A 486 -5.21 14.33 8.94
N GLY A 487 -5.42 13.19 8.30
CA GLY A 487 -5.33 13.06 6.84
C GLY A 487 -5.58 11.64 6.33
N THR A 488 -5.53 11.46 5.01
CA THR A 488 -5.87 10.21 4.33
C THR A 488 -4.69 9.66 3.53
N ILE A 489 -4.27 8.43 3.81
CA ILE A 489 -3.36 7.66 2.95
C ILE A 489 -4.22 6.94 1.91
N THR A 490 -3.93 7.09 0.61
CA THR A 490 -4.67 6.42 -0.47
C THR A 490 -3.70 5.77 -1.46
N TYR A 491 -3.94 4.50 -1.81
CA TYR A 491 -3.20 3.80 -2.85
C TYR A 491 -4.06 2.74 -3.54
N ASP A 492 -3.82 2.55 -4.84
CA ASP A 492 -4.45 1.53 -5.66
C ASP A 492 -3.65 0.22 -5.69
N TRP A 493 -4.34 -0.87 -6.03
CA TRP A 493 -3.72 -2.11 -6.52
C TRP A 493 -4.53 -2.70 -7.68
N ASP A 494 -3.86 -2.96 -8.81
CA ASP A 494 -4.43 -3.64 -9.97
C ASP A 494 -4.31 -5.17 -9.83
N PHE A 495 -5.41 -5.89 -10.12
CA PHE A 495 -5.44 -7.34 -10.27
C PHE A 495 -5.82 -7.71 -11.71
N ALA A 496 -5.11 -8.68 -12.30
CA ALA A 496 -5.45 -9.27 -13.59
C ALA A 496 -5.62 -10.79 -13.50
N TRP A 497 -6.61 -11.34 -14.20
CA TRP A 497 -6.92 -12.78 -14.18
C TRP A 497 -5.69 -13.67 -14.51
N SER A 498 -4.84 -13.20 -15.44
CA SER A 498 -3.62 -13.88 -15.88
C SER A 498 -2.50 -13.97 -14.82
N GLU A 499 -2.64 -13.29 -13.68
CA GLU A 499 -1.69 -13.38 -12.56
C GLU A 499 -1.95 -14.59 -11.67
N PHE A 500 -3.20 -15.09 -11.70
CA PHE A 500 -3.63 -16.30 -11.01
C PHE A 500 -3.38 -17.55 -11.87
N GLY A 501 -3.80 -17.50 -13.14
CA GLY A 501 -3.59 -18.58 -14.11
C GLY A 501 -4.56 -19.77 -13.97
N LEU A 502 -4.25 -20.87 -14.67
CA LEU A 502 -5.18 -22.01 -14.87
C LEU A 502 -5.61 -22.73 -13.58
N ASP A 503 -4.67 -23.02 -12.70
CA ASP A 503 -4.90 -23.86 -11.52
C ASP A 503 -5.57 -23.10 -10.35
N ALA A 504 -5.94 -21.83 -10.58
CA ALA A 504 -6.18 -20.81 -9.56
C ALA A 504 -7.61 -20.22 -9.59
N CYS A 505 -8.61 -21.04 -9.94
CA CYS A 505 -10.01 -20.65 -9.92
C CYS A 505 -10.56 -20.56 -8.47
N GLY A 506 -11.33 -19.52 -8.16
CA GLY A 506 -12.05 -19.34 -6.89
C GLY A 506 -11.70 -18.05 -6.13
N ALA A 507 -12.09 -17.98 -4.86
CA ALA A 507 -11.95 -16.80 -4.01
C ALA A 507 -10.56 -16.70 -3.34
N TYR A 508 -9.94 -15.52 -3.45
CA TYR A 508 -8.73 -15.11 -2.74
C TYR A 508 -9.07 -13.98 -1.76
N SER A 509 -8.59 -14.06 -0.52
CA SER A 509 -8.64 -12.95 0.44
C SER A 509 -7.29 -12.24 0.44
N TYR A 510 -7.30 -10.92 0.48
CA TYR A 510 -6.14 -10.09 0.68
C TYR A 510 -6.39 -9.19 1.89
N ASP A 511 -5.76 -9.56 2.99
CA ASP A 511 -5.92 -8.91 4.29
C ASP A 511 -4.87 -7.78 4.39
N ASN A 512 -5.23 -6.66 5.01
CA ASN A 512 -4.43 -5.44 4.98
C ASN A 512 -4.64 -4.63 6.26
N ALA A 513 -3.58 -4.22 6.96
CA ALA A 513 -3.68 -3.65 8.31
C ALA A 513 -2.79 -2.41 8.51
N ALA A 514 -3.44 -1.30 8.87
CA ALA A 514 -2.79 -0.04 9.24
C ALA A 514 -2.73 0.11 10.76
N THR A 515 -1.62 0.63 11.29
CA THR A 515 -1.37 0.79 12.74
C THR A 515 -0.69 2.13 13.04
N ILE A 516 -1.24 2.89 14.00
CA ILE A 516 -0.56 4.03 14.62
C ILE A 516 0.50 3.50 15.59
N THR A 517 1.77 3.77 15.32
CA THR A 517 2.89 3.13 16.05
C THR A 517 3.06 3.62 17.49
N GLN A 518 2.62 4.83 17.81
CA GLN A 518 2.71 5.43 19.16
C GLN A 518 1.61 4.95 20.11
N THR A 519 0.41 4.68 19.59
CA THR A 519 -0.79 4.36 20.39
C THR A 519 -1.21 2.89 20.32
N GLU A 520 -0.55 2.09 19.46
CA GLU A 520 -0.91 0.70 19.11
C GLU A 520 -2.33 0.53 18.56
N GLN A 521 -3.00 1.62 18.15
CA GLN A 521 -4.31 1.57 17.50
C GLN A 521 -4.17 1.06 16.06
N SER A 522 -5.04 0.14 15.65
CA SER A 522 -5.01 -0.47 14.31
C SER A 522 -6.39 -0.55 13.66
N ALA A 523 -6.42 -0.45 12.33
CA ALA A 523 -7.59 -0.73 11.50
C ALA A 523 -7.21 -1.72 10.38
N ASP A 524 -7.96 -2.81 10.28
CA ASP A 524 -7.81 -3.87 9.28
C ASP A 524 -9.01 -3.91 8.32
N GLU A 525 -8.75 -4.30 7.06
CA GLU A 525 -9.76 -4.53 6.02
C GLU A 525 -9.30 -5.69 5.11
N SER A 526 -10.24 -6.44 4.53
CA SER A 526 -9.95 -7.66 3.74
C SER A 526 -10.76 -7.70 2.44
N VAL A 527 -10.06 -7.71 1.29
CA VAL A 527 -10.70 -7.70 -0.04
C VAL A 527 -10.77 -9.10 -0.63
N THR A 528 -11.93 -9.46 -1.18
CA THR A 528 -12.12 -10.76 -1.87
C THR A 528 -12.04 -10.64 -3.39
N VAL A 529 -11.11 -11.35 -4.02
CA VAL A 529 -11.02 -11.48 -5.49
C VAL A 529 -11.50 -12.87 -5.91
N GLU A 530 -12.64 -12.94 -6.59
CA GLU A 530 -13.21 -14.17 -7.16
C GLU A 530 -12.69 -14.38 -8.60
N VAL A 531 -11.85 -15.40 -8.79
CA VAL A 531 -11.27 -15.77 -10.10
C VAL A 531 -12.17 -16.82 -10.76
N VAL A 532 -12.98 -16.39 -11.72
CA VAL A 532 -13.89 -17.28 -12.45
C VAL A 532 -13.13 -18.03 -13.55
N CYS A 533 -13.46 -19.30 -13.74
CA CYS A 533 -13.02 -20.11 -14.88
C CYS A 533 -14.25 -20.66 -15.63
N LEU A 534 -14.13 -20.89 -16.93
CA LEU A 534 -15.26 -21.32 -17.77
C LEU A 534 -15.33 -22.86 -17.88
N GLU A 535 -16.48 -23.44 -17.57
CA GLU A 535 -16.72 -24.87 -17.79
C GLU A 535 -16.80 -25.21 -19.29
N THR A 536 -15.97 -26.14 -19.75
CA THR A 536 -16.05 -26.74 -21.10
C THR A 536 -16.10 -28.27 -21.03
N THR A 537 -16.57 -28.93 -22.10
CA THR A 537 -16.76 -30.40 -22.12
C THR A 537 -16.29 -31.01 -23.43
N PRO A 538 -15.53 -32.12 -23.40
CA PRO A 538 -14.89 -32.69 -24.57
C PRO A 538 -15.89 -33.45 -25.45
N VAL A 539 -15.96 -33.10 -26.72
CA VAL A 539 -16.90 -33.67 -27.68
C VAL A 539 -16.28 -34.88 -28.37
N VAL A 540 -16.92 -36.04 -28.21
CA VAL A 540 -16.54 -37.29 -28.91
C VAL A 540 -16.53 -37.04 -30.43
N PRO A 541 -15.46 -37.40 -31.16
CA PRO A 541 -15.31 -37.07 -32.57
C PRO A 541 -16.32 -37.80 -33.46
N THR A 542 -16.51 -37.29 -34.68
CA THR A 542 -17.32 -37.98 -35.69
C THR A 542 -16.45 -38.94 -36.51
N LEU A 543 -16.87 -40.21 -36.57
CA LEU A 543 -16.29 -41.21 -37.45
C LEU A 543 -17.12 -41.34 -38.74
N THR A 544 -16.45 -41.29 -39.89
CA THR A 544 -17.00 -41.79 -41.15
C THR A 544 -16.40 -43.16 -41.42
N PRO A 545 -17.19 -44.24 -41.51
CA PRO A 545 -16.67 -45.56 -41.86
C PRO A 545 -16.15 -45.58 -43.30
N GLY A 546 -15.20 -46.48 -43.58
CA GLY A 546 -14.70 -46.69 -44.93
C GLY A 546 -15.80 -47.28 -45.83
N ILE A 547 -15.71 -47.06 -47.14
CA ILE A 547 -16.66 -47.63 -48.10
C ILE A 547 -15.92 -48.20 -49.30
N CYS A 548 -16.36 -49.38 -49.77
CA CYS A 548 -15.84 -49.98 -51.00
C CYS A 548 -16.70 -49.54 -52.19
N THR A 549 -16.20 -48.57 -52.95
CA THR A 549 -16.90 -47.96 -54.10
C THR A 549 -16.00 -48.05 -55.32
N ASP A 550 -16.57 -48.46 -56.46
CA ASP A 550 -15.86 -48.67 -57.71
C ASP A 550 -14.59 -49.55 -57.57
N GLY A 551 -14.67 -50.62 -56.77
CA GLY A 551 -13.57 -51.56 -56.52
C GLY A 551 -12.45 -51.03 -55.61
N VAL A 552 -12.52 -49.77 -55.19
CA VAL A 552 -11.53 -49.09 -54.35
C VAL A 552 -12.06 -48.88 -52.94
N LEU A 553 -11.22 -49.13 -51.94
CA LEU A 553 -11.53 -48.77 -50.55
C LEU A 553 -11.29 -47.27 -50.35
N VAL A 554 -12.38 -46.52 -50.15
CA VAL A 554 -12.32 -45.19 -49.55
C VAL A 554 -12.03 -45.39 -48.06
N HIS A 555 -10.87 -44.90 -47.61
CA HIS A 555 -10.44 -45.00 -46.22
C HIS A 555 -11.43 -44.34 -45.25
N PRO A 556 -11.66 -44.91 -44.05
CA PRO A 556 -12.43 -44.23 -43.00
C PRO A 556 -11.77 -42.90 -42.61
N THR A 557 -12.58 -41.96 -42.12
CA THR A 557 -12.09 -40.63 -41.69
C THR A 557 -12.52 -40.31 -40.27
N LEU A 558 -11.61 -39.71 -39.51
CA LEU A 558 -11.83 -39.11 -38.20
C LEU A 558 -12.01 -37.60 -38.34
N ALA A 559 -13.08 -37.04 -37.78
CA ALA A 559 -13.30 -35.61 -37.67
C ALA A 559 -13.40 -35.20 -36.20
N LEU A 560 -12.39 -34.46 -35.73
CA LEU A 560 -12.38 -33.82 -34.41
C LEU A 560 -13.43 -32.69 -34.36
N ALA A 561 -13.88 -32.36 -33.16
CA ALA A 561 -14.75 -31.21 -32.94
C ALA A 561 -13.92 -29.92 -32.80
N GLU A 562 -14.50 -28.78 -33.18
CA GLU A 562 -14.09 -27.48 -32.66
C GLU A 562 -14.86 -27.27 -31.34
N THR A 563 -14.19 -26.87 -30.26
CA THR A 563 -14.84 -26.63 -28.96
C THR A 563 -14.08 -25.54 -28.22
N ASP A 564 -14.79 -24.51 -27.77
CA ASP A 564 -14.16 -23.40 -27.05
C ASP A 564 -13.49 -23.92 -25.77
N GLY A 565 -12.22 -23.55 -25.59
CA GLY A 565 -11.40 -23.97 -24.46
C GLY A 565 -10.69 -25.31 -24.59
N ILE A 566 -10.76 -26.00 -25.73
CA ILE A 566 -10.16 -27.34 -25.89
C ILE A 566 -9.31 -27.43 -27.16
N GLU A 567 -8.03 -27.80 -27.00
CA GLU A 567 -7.19 -28.29 -28.09
C GLU A 567 -7.27 -29.82 -28.17
N TYR A 568 -7.50 -30.36 -29.38
CA TYR A 568 -7.57 -31.80 -29.64
C TYR A 568 -6.35 -32.27 -30.44
N ALA A 569 -5.73 -33.38 -30.01
CA ALA A 569 -4.63 -34.04 -30.69
C ALA A 569 -4.91 -35.54 -30.89
N VAL A 570 -4.29 -36.15 -31.91
CA VAL A 570 -4.38 -37.59 -32.22
C VAL A 570 -3.02 -38.26 -32.08
N ASP A 571 -3.00 -39.53 -31.66
CA ASP A 571 -1.78 -40.34 -31.57
C ASP A 571 -1.21 -40.76 -32.95
N SER A 572 -2.06 -40.69 -33.97
CA SER A 572 -1.78 -41.10 -35.33
C SER A 572 -2.63 -40.28 -36.32
N GLU A 573 -1.99 -39.68 -37.32
CA GLU A 573 -2.68 -38.97 -38.40
C GLU A 573 -3.15 -39.96 -39.49
N GLY A 574 -4.14 -39.54 -40.28
CA GLY A 574 -4.66 -40.32 -41.42
C GLY A 574 -3.69 -40.36 -42.63
N PRO A 575 -3.96 -41.22 -43.63
CA PRO A 575 -5.19 -42.00 -43.83
C PRO A 575 -5.31 -43.21 -42.90
N TYR A 576 -6.49 -43.38 -42.30
CA TYR A 576 -6.76 -44.41 -41.30
C TYR A 576 -7.08 -45.76 -41.95
N ALA A 577 -6.77 -46.86 -41.27
CA ALA A 577 -7.20 -48.20 -41.67
C ALA A 577 -8.53 -48.60 -41.01
N GLY A 578 -9.32 -49.44 -41.69
CA GLY A 578 -10.43 -50.14 -41.03
C GLY A 578 -9.90 -51.06 -39.91
N GLY A 579 -10.54 -51.03 -38.75
CA GLY A 579 -10.08 -51.76 -37.55
C GLY A 579 -8.92 -51.09 -36.80
N GLN A 580 -8.43 -49.92 -37.23
CA GLN A 580 -7.48 -49.12 -36.45
C GLN A 580 -8.16 -48.53 -35.21
N THR A 581 -7.46 -48.56 -34.07
CA THR A 581 -7.77 -47.71 -32.92
C THR A 581 -6.86 -46.47 -32.98
N VAL A 582 -7.41 -45.29 -32.74
CA VAL A 582 -6.72 -44.00 -32.66
C VAL A 582 -6.96 -43.44 -31.26
N GLY A 583 -5.89 -43.19 -30.52
CA GLY A 583 -5.94 -42.46 -29.26
C GLY A 583 -6.09 -40.96 -29.50
N ILE A 584 -6.98 -40.32 -28.76
CA ILE A 584 -7.28 -38.90 -28.87
C ILE A 584 -7.08 -38.25 -27.51
N MET A 585 -6.36 -37.14 -27.49
CA MET A 585 -6.13 -36.29 -26.33
C MET A 585 -6.88 -34.99 -26.51
N ALA A 586 -7.54 -34.53 -25.46
CA ALA A 586 -8.15 -33.21 -25.36
C ALA A 586 -7.55 -32.50 -24.14
N SER A 587 -7.01 -31.30 -24.36
CA SER A 587 -6.35 -30.49 -23.34
C SER A 587 -7.02 -29.12 -23.24
N LEU A 588 -7.16 -28.61 -22.02
CA LEU A 588 -7.72 -27.29 -21.77
C LEU A 588 -6.76 -26.19 -22.20
N THR A 589 -7.30 -25.14 -22.81
CA THR A 589 -6.58 -23.86 -22.95
C THR A 589 -6.74 -23.04 -21.67
N GLU A 590 -5.87 -22.03 -21.50
CA GLU A 590 -5.97 -21.05 -20.43
C GLU A 590 -7.39 -20.49 -20.28
N GLY A 591 -7.87 -20.34 -19.04
CA GLY A 591 -9.20 -19.82 -18.71
C GLY A 591 -10.33 -20.84 -18.55
N TYR A 592 -10.10 -22.12 -18.88
CA TYR A 592 -11.13 -23.15 -18.84
C TYR A 592 -10.90 -24.21 -17.76
N VAL A 593 -11.99 -24.85 -17.34
CA VAL A 593 -12.03 -26.02 -16.46
C VAL A 593 -12.97 -27.08 -17.04
N TRP A 594 -12.75 -28.36 -16.69
CA TRP A 594 -13.64 -29.43 -17.12
C TRP A 594 -15.01 -29.36 -16.42
N GLY A 595 -16.08 -29.30 -17.21
CA GLY A 595 -17.45 -29.54 -16.76
C GLY A 595 -17.77 -31.04 -16.61
N GLU A 596 -18.99 -31.46 -16.96
CA GLU A 596 -19.35 -32.90 -16.95
C GLU A 596 -18.65 -33.68 -18.08
N VAL A 597 -17.44 -34.18 -17.78
CA VAL A 597 -16.68 -35.09 -18.67
C VAL A 597 -17.47 -36.38 -18.89
N GLY A 598 -17.93 -36.60 -20.12
CA GLY A 598 -18.72 -37.78 -20.50
C GLY A 598 -17.93 -39.09 -20.38
N SER A 599 -18.62 -40.20 -20.07
CA SER A 599 -18.03 -41.51 -19.76
C SER A 599 -17.24 -42.20 -20.87
N GLU A 600 -17.25 -41.66 -22.09
CA GLU A 600 -16.40 -42.09 -23.20
C GLU A 600 -14.95 -41.58 -23.06
N TRP A 601 -14.71 -40.59 -22.19
CA TRP A 601 -13.40 -40.00 -21.90
C TRP A 601 -12.84 -40.49 -20.56
N THR A 602 -11.52 -40.65 -20.52
CA THR A 602 -10.72 -40.97 -19.34
C THR A 602 -9.96 -39.71 -18.92
N ILE A 603 -10.19 -39.24 -17.69
CA ILE A 603 -9.42 -38.13 -17.12
C ILE A 603 -7.99 -38.62 -16.82
N VAL A 604 -7.00 -37.87 -17.31
CA VAL A 604 -5.56 -38.13 -17.09
C VAL A 604 -5.06 -37.27 -15.93
N ASP A 605 -5.39 -35.98 -15.98
CA ASP A 605 -5.10 -34.94 -15.00
C ASP A 605 -6.17 -33.82 -15.13
N ASP A 606 -6.07 -32.78 -14.31
CA ASP A 606 -7.07 -31.71 -14.25
C ASP A 606 -7.11 -30.83 -15.51
N LEU A 607 -6.11 -30.92 -16.40
CA LEU A 607 -6.05 -30.20 -17.68
C LEU A 607 -6.25 -31.10 -18.90
N THR A 608 -6.19 -32.44 -18.75
CA THR A 608 -6.09 -33.39 -19.86
C THR A 608 -7.01 -34.60 -19.72
N VAL A 609 -7.74 -34.91 -20.80
CA VAL A 609 -8.60 -36.10 -20.92
C VAL A 609 -8.30 -36.84 -22.22
N THR A 610 -8.52 -38.16 -22.26
CA THR A 610 -8.23 -39.03 -23.41
C THR A 610 -9.37 -39.98 -23.76
N THR A 611 -9.53 -40.33 -25.04
CA THR A 611 -10.48 -41.35 -25.51
C THR A 611 -9.88 -42.17 -26.65
N ASP A 612 -10.24 -43.45 -26.73
CA ASP A 612 -9.81 -44.36 -27.80
C ASP A 612 -10.98 -44.61 -28.76
N VAL A 613 -10.85 -44.21 -30.02
CA VAL A 613 -11.86 -44.49 -31.07
C VAL A 613 -11.37 -45.58 -32.01
N THR A 614 -12.20 -46.57 -32.28
CA THR A 614 -11.89 -47.65 -33.24
C THR A 614 -12.72 -47.48 -34.50
N LEU A 615 -12.06 -47.30 -35.64
CA LEU A 615 -12.71 -47.11 -36.93
C LEU A 615 -13.22 -48.46 -37.45
N GLU A 616 -14.47 -48.52 -37.92
CA GLU A 616 -15.10 -49.78 -38.33
C GLU A 616 -14.37 -50.44 -39.53
N GLU A 617 -14.10 -51.74 -39.43
CA GLU A 617 -13.50 -52.51 -40.51
C GLU A 617 -14.56 -52.80 -41.59
N VAL A 618 -14.53 -52.05 -42.68
CA VAL A 618 -15.36 -52.28 -43.87
C VAL A 618 -14.50 -52.88 -44.99
N PRO A 619 -14.33 -54.21 -45.05
CA PRO A 619 -13.56 -54.84 -46.10
C PRO A 619 -14.32 -54.82 -47.44
N CYS A 620 -13.63 -54.44 -48.52
CA CYS A 620 -14.06 -54.88 -49.85
C CYS A 620 -14.07 -56.41 -49.89
N ILE A 621 -15.15 -57.02 -50.40
CA ILE A 621 -15.20 -58.47 -50.57
C ILE A 621 -14.35 -58.85 -51.79
N PRO A 622 -13.24 -59.60 -51.63
CA PRO A 622 -12.38 -59.96 -52.76
C PRO A 622 -13.09 -61.00 -53.64
N THR A 623 -13.25 -60.69 -54.92
CA THR A 623 -13.80 -61.60 -55.93
C THR A 623 -12.90 -61.64 -57.17
N LEU A 624 -12.96 -62.73 -57.94
CA LEU A 624 -12.14 -62.94 -59.14
C LEU A 624 -13.01 -63.51 -60.26
N PRO A 625 -12.85 -63.05 -61.51
CA PRO A 625 -13.70 -63.50 -62.59
C PRO A 625 -13.39 -64.95 -62.98
N GLU A 626 -14.43 -65.75 -63.13
CA GLU A 626 -14.36 -67.14 -63.57
C GLU A 626 -14.25 -67.16 -65.11
N PRO A 627 -13.28 -67.88 -65.70
CA PRO A 627 -13.16 -67.99 -67.16
C PRO A 627 -14.42 -68.67 -67.74
N PRO A 628 -14.98 -68.14 -68.84
CA PRO A 628 -16.20 -68.70 -69.42
C PRO A 628 -15.93 -70.06 -70.07
N SER A 629 -16.89 -70.99 -69.97
CA SER A 629 -16.79 -72.28 -70.66
C SER A 629 -17.17 -72.12 -72.12
N VAL A 630 -16.20 -72.40 -73.01
CA VAL A 630 -16.34 -72.36 -74.47
C VAL A 630 -16.75 -73.74 -75.00
N ASP A 631 -17.64 -73.77 -75.99
CA ASP A 631 -17.93 -74.92 -76.84
C ASP A 631 -17.88 -74.43 -78.30
N ASP A 632 -16.87 -74.85 -79.06
CA ASP A 632 -16.62 -74.41 -80.43
C ASP A 632 -17.66 -74.91 -81.45
N GLY A 633 -18.49 -75.90 -81.07
CA GLY A 633 -19.53 -76.46 -81.92
C GLY A 633 -19.05 -77.61 -82.82
N ASP A 634 -19.91 -78.63 -82.96
CA ASP A 634 -19.61 -79.88 -83.67
C ASP A 634 -20.22 -79.94 -85.11
N CYS A 635 -19.57 -80.67 -86.02
CA CYS A 635 -20.08 -80.94 -87.37
C CYS A 635 -21.09 -82.11 -87.42
N GLU A 636 -22.30 -81.97 -86.85
CA GLU A 636 -23.33 -83.03 -86.95
C GLU A 636 -23.95 -83.12 -88.37
N ASP A 637 -23.91 -84.33 -88.96
CA ASP A 637 -24.50 -84.69 -90.27
C ASP A 637 -24.13 -83.75 -91.46
N GLY A 638 -23.06 -82.95 -91.33
CA GLY A 638 -22.57 -82.02 -92.35
C GLY A 638 -23.19 -80.62 -92.29
N ALA A 639 -23.87 -80.27 -91.21
CA ALA A 639 -24.14 -78.90 -90.81
C ALA A 639 -23.36 -78.59 -89.52
N GLY A 640 -22.83 -77.36 -89.38
CA GLY A 640 -22.24 -76.93 -88.12
C GLY A 640 -23.33 -76.68 -87.08
N VAL A 641 -23.18 -77.27 -85.90
CA VAL A 641 -23.81 -76.75 -84.67
C VAL A 641 -23.12 -75.42 -84.36
N PRO A 642 -23.85 -74.33 -84.08
CA PRO A 642 -23.20 -73.05 -83.76
C PRO A 642 -22.43 -73.15 -82.43
N PRO A 643 -21.27 -72.49 -82.31
CA PRO A 643 -20.56 -72.39 -81.04
C PRO A 643 -21.45 -71.81 -79.93
N SER A 644 -21.13 -72.15 -78.68
CA SER A 644 -21.84 -71.65 -77.50
C SER A 644 -20.87 -71.26 -76.37
N LEU A 645 -21.37 -70.41 -75.47
CA LEU A 645 -20.58 -69.83 -74.38
C LEU A 645 -21.39 -69.86 -73.10
N THR A 646 -20.85 -70.45 -72.03
CA THR A 646 -21.47 -70.47 -70.70
C THR A 646 -20.65 -69.64 -69.72
N LEU A 647 -21.27 -68.58 -69.19
CA LEU A 647 -20.67 -67.68 -68.20
C LEU A 647 -20.81 -68.27 -66.79
N GLY A 648 -19.84 -67.99 -65.90
CA GLY A 648 -19.89 -68.39 -64.50
C GLY A 648 -20.88 -67.55 -63.67
N GLU A 649 -21.33 -68.09 -62.53
CA GLU A 649 -22.12 -67.36 -61.53
C GLU A 649 -21.22 -66.95 -60.34
N THR A 650 -20.48 -65.85 -60.49
CA THR A 650 -19.55 -65.38 -59.46
C THR A 650 -20.17 -64.27 -58.60
N ALA A 651 -20.10 -64.41 -57.27
CA ALA A 651 -20.61 -63.40 -56.36
C ALA A 651 -19.86 -62.06 -56.54
N GLY A 652 -20.64 -60.97 -56.68
CA GLY A 652 -20.10 -59.63 -56.88
C GLY A 652 -19.71 -59.26 -58.31
N ILE A 653 -19.90 -60.15 -59.29
CA ILE A 653 -19.55 -59.90 -60.70
C ILE A 653 -20.81 -60.03 -61.57
N THR A 654 -21.01 -59.06 -62.46
CA THR A 654 -21.95 -59.17 -63.58
C THR A 654 -21.17 -59.37 -64.87
N TYR A 655 -21.48 -60.43 -65.61
CA TYR A 655 -20.88 -60.70 -66.93
C TYR A 655 -21.77 -60.19 -68.06
N SER A 656 -21.14 -59.68 -69.12
CA SER A 656 -21.77 -59.31 -70.39
C SER A 656 -20.89 -59.75 -71.56
N VAL A 657 -21.45 -59.93 -72.75
CA VAL A 657 -20.73 -60.43 -73.93
C VAL A 657 -21.07 -59.58 -75.15
N ASP A 658 -20.05 -59.12 -75.89
CA ASP A 658 -20.20 -58.42 -77.16
C ASP A 658 -19.32 -59.05 -78.25
N PRO A 659 -19.86 -59.38 -79.44
CA PRO A 659 -21.28 -59.49 -79.76
C PRO A 659 -21.98 -60.62 -78.99
N SER A 660 -23.30 -60.49 -78.82
CA SER A 660 -24.15 -61.52 -78.19
C SER A 660 -24.46 -62.71 -79.12
N GLU A 661 -24.86 -63.84 -78.53
CA GLU A 661 -25.36 -65.02 -79.25
C GLU A 661 -26.47 -64.73 -80.30
N PRO A 662 -26.62 -65.56 -81.36
CA PRO A 662 -25.84 -66.75 -81.69
C PRO A 662 -24.47 -66.43 -82.30
N TYR A 663 -23.49 -67.29 -82.03
CA TYR A 663 -22.11 -67.12 -82.48
C TYR A 663 -21.85 -67.82 -83.83
N GLU A 664 -20.91 -67.27 -84.61
CA GLU A 664 -20.42 -67.86 -85.87
C GLU A 664 -19.02 -68.49 -85.66
N PRO A 665 -18.68 -69.62 -86.33
CA PRO A 665 -17.34 -70.18 -86.25
C PRO A 665 -16.26 -69.21 -86.74
N GLY A 666 -15.11 -69.17 -86.06
CA GLY A 666 -14.05 -68.18 -86.32
C GLY A 666 -14.34 -66.76 -85.80
N GLN A 667 -15.44 -66.55 -85.06
CA GLN A 667 -15.76 -65.27 -84.43
C GLN A 667 -14.98 -65.08 -83.12
N THR A 668 -14.44 -63.87 -82.92
CA THR A 668 -13.98 -63.40 -81.61
C THR A 668 -15.11 -62.67 -80.88
N VAL A 669 -15.30 -62.95 -79.60
CA VAL A 669 -16.23 -62.24 -78.70
C VAL A 669 -15.50 -61.83 -77.42
N THR A 670 -15.85 -60.67 -76.88
CA THR A 670 -15.30 -60.15 -75.63
C THR A 670 -16.33 -60.36 -74.52
N VAL A 671 -15.94 -61.06 -73.46
CA VAL A 671 -16.70 -61.15 -72.21
C VAL A 671 -16.19 -60.07 -71.27
N THR A 672 -17.05 -59.13 -70.87
CA THR A 672 -16.73 -58.11 -69.87
C THR A 672 -17.32 -58.52 -68.52
N ALA A 673 -16.48 -58.55 -67.50
CA ALA A 673 -16.83 -58.74 -66.10
C ALA A 673 -16.79 -57.41 -65.35
N THR A 674 -17.92 -57.00 -64.77
CA THR A 674 -18.06 -55.75 -64.02
C THR A 674 -18.36 -56.05 -62.54
N LEU A 675 -17.61 -55.43 -61.63
CA LEU A 675 -17.85 -55.53 -60.19
C LEU A 675 -19.13 -54.80 -59.75
N ALA A 676 -19.76 -55.33 -58.72
CA ALA A 676 -20.80 -54.66 -57.94
C ALA A 676 -20.19 -53.88 -56.75
N GLU A 677 -20.93 -52.88 -56.25
CA GLU A 677 -20.59 -52.16 -55.02
C GLU A 677 -20.35 -53.12 -53.83
N GLY A 678 -19.37 -52.80 -52.98
CA GLY A 678 -18.96 -53.66 -51.86
C GLY A 678 -17.93 -54.76 -52.21
N TYR A 679 -17.61 -54.96 -53.48
CA TYR A 679 -16.60 -55.93 -53.93
C TYR A 679 -15.35 -55.23 -54.48
N SER A 680 -14.21 -55.90 -54.39
CA SER A 680 -12.98 -55.54 -55.12
C SER A 680 -12.41 -56.76 -55.85
N TRP A 681 -11.53 -56.50 -56.80
CA TRP A 681 -10.71 -57.55 -57.39
C TRP A 681 -9.78 -58.17 -56.33
N GLY A 682 -9.89 -59.49 -56.14
CA GLY A 682 -9.16 -60.23 -55.11
C GLY A 682 -7.77 -60.66 -55.54
N GLU A 683 -6.78 -60.57 -54.63
CA GLU A 683 -5.51 -61.28 -54.83
C GLU A 683 -5.72 -62.80 -54.66
N PRO A 684 -5.38 -63.65 -55.64
CA PRO A 684 -5.61 -65.10 -55.52
C PRO A 684 -4.72 -65.76 -54.46
N ALA A 685 -3.61 -65.11 -54.06
CA ALA A 685 -2.83 -65.50 -52.89
C ALA A 685 -3.68 -65.48 -51.61
N ALA A 686 -4.57 -64.48 -51.45
CA ALA A 686 -5.47 -64.38 -50.30
C ALA A 686 -6.63 -65.39 -50.36
N MET A 687 -7.19 -65.64 -51.55
CA MET A 687 -8.33 -66.57 -51.70
C MET A 687 -8.03 -68.02 -51.26
N THR A 688 -6.77 -68.47 -51.30
CA THR A 688 -6.39 -69.80 -50.81
C THR A 688 -6.39 -69.93 -49.27
N LEU A 689 -6.64 -68.84 -48.53
CA LEU A 689 -6.72 -68.79 -47.07
C LEU A 689 -8.08 -68.31 -46.54
N ALA A 690 -9.18 -68.67 -47.21
CA ALA A 690 -10.53 -68.50 -46.68
C ALA A 690 -10.64 -69.11 -45.24
N PRO A 691 -10.89 -68.29 -44.20
CA PRO A 691 -10.68 -68.74 -42.82
C PRO A 691 -11.85 -69.58 -42.30
N ALA A 692 -11.55 -70.81 -41.85
CA ALA A 692 -12.43 -71.51 -40.93
C ALA A 692 -12.45 -70.74 -39.59
N ALA A 693 -13.66 -70.41 -39.10
CA ALA A 693 -13.92 -69.45 -38.02
C ALA A 693 -12.91 -69.51 -36.85
N ALA A 694 -11.98 -68.54 -36.83
CA ALA A 694 -10.98 -68.41 -35.78
C ALA A 694 -11.59 -67.75 -34.53
N THR A 695 -11.57 -68.47 -33.41
CA THR A 695 -11.99 -67.92 -32.11
C THR A 695 -10.85 -67.11 -31.49
N ALA A 696 -11.18 -66.01 -30.80
CA ALA A 696 -10.22 -65.04 -30.30
C ALA A 696 -9.10 -65.62 -29.42
N GLY A 697 -7.89 -65.08 -29.59
CA GLY A 697 -6.68 -65.45 -28.84
C GLY A 697 -5.51 -64.55 -29.22
N GLY A 698 -5.49 -63.33 -28.70
CA GLY A 698 -4.61 -62.26 -29.20
C GLY A 698 -3.15 -62.33 -28.74
N ARG A 699 -2.27 -61.74 -29.56
CA ARG A 699 -0.98 -61.18 -29.14
C ARG A 699 -0.51 -60.16 -30.18
N SER A 700 -0.36 -58.90 -29.77
CA SER A 700 0.17 -57.85 -30.63
C SER A 700 1.66 -58.02 -30.91
N VAL A 701 2.07 -57.66 -32.13
CA VAL A 701 3.47 -57.59 -32.60
C VAL A 701 3.58 -56.26 -33.34
N PRO A 702 4.61 -55.42 -33.08
CA PRO A 702 4.69 -54.10 -33.71
C PRO A 702 4.86 -54.21 -35.23
N ALA A 703 4.01 -53.50 -35.96
CA ALA A 703 4.11 -53.39 -37.42
C ALA A 703 5.38 -52.61 -37.80
N ARG A 704 6.00 -53.00 -38.91
CA ARG A 704 7.19 -52.32 -39.45
C ARG A 704 6.77 -51.48 -40.65
N VAL A 705 6.83 -50.15 -40.51
CA VAL A 705 6.42 -49.18 -41.53
C VAL A 705 7.05 -49.52 -42.90
N PRO A 706 6.25 -49.76 -43.95
CA PRO A 706 6.76 -49.90 -45.32
C PRO A 706 7.34 -48.57 -45.80
N THR A 707 8.52 -48.60 -46.41
CA THR A 707 9.11 -47.40 -47.02
C THR A 707 8.41 -47.11 -48.34
N GLU A 708 7.75 -45.95 -48.43
CA GLU A 708 7.03 -45.51 -49.63
C GLU A 708 7.90 -45.65 -50.90
N HIS A 709 7.37 -46.38 -51.87
CA HIS A 709 7.91 -46.40 -53.23
C HIS A 709 7.00 -45.53 -54.09
N ALA A 710 7.57 -44.51 -54.73
CA ALA A 710 6.83 -43.63 -55.62
C ALA A 710 6.15 -44.45 -56.73
N VAL A 711 4.82 -44.40 -56.76
CA VAL A 711 4.02 -45.11 -57.76
C VAL A 711 4.34 -44.54 -59.14
N SER A 712 4.73 -45.43 -60.06
CA SER A 712 4.87 -45.10 -61.47
C SER A 712 3.56 -45.44 -62.16
N ASP A 713 2.91 -44.46 -62.79
CA ASP A 713 1.64 -44.63 -63.50
C ASP A 713 1.77 -45.59 -64.68
N THR A 714 1.61 -46.87 -64.40
CA THR A 714 1.48 -47.98 -65.33
C THR A 714 0.72 -49.04 -64.58
N GLU A 715 -0.56 -49.24 -64.90
CA GLU A 715 -1.43 -50.23 -64.26
C GLU A 715 -0.89 -51.64 -64.50
N ALA A 716 -0.06 -52.11 -63.57
CA ALA A 716 0.37 -53.49 -63.53
C ALA A 716 -0.82 -54.36 -63.12
N GLN A 717 -1.12 -55.40 -63.91
CA GLN A 717 -2.15 -56.38 -63.55
C GLN A 717 -1.89 -56.89 -62.11
N PRO A 718 -2.92 -56.95 -61.25
CA PRO A 718 -2.73 -57.33 -59.85
C PRO A 718 -2.13 -58.73 -59.73
N VAL A 719 -1.29 -58.94 -58.71
CA VAL A 719 -0.36 -60.09 -58.70
C VAL A 719 -1.11 -61.41 -58.62
N GLY A 720 -1.04 -62.19 -59.70
CA GLY A 720 -1.70 -63.50 -59.83
C GLY A 720 -3.08 -63.46 -60.49
N TRP A 721 -3.52 -62.30 -60.98
CA TRP A 721 -4.70 -62.15 -61.85
C TRP A 721 -4.82 -63.29 -62.88
N PRO A 722 -6.03 -63.82 -63.16
CA PRO A 722 -6.20 -64.96 -64.06
C PRO A 722 -5.54 -64.72 -65.43
N GLU A 723 -4.69 -65.64 -65.88
CA GLU A 723 -3.78 -65.43 -67.02
C GLU A 723 -4.49 -65.12 -68.36
N GLU A 724 -5.77 -65.47 -68.47
CA GLU A 724 -6.62 -65.28 -69.66
C GLU A 724 -7.52 -64.03 -69.58
N TRP A 725 -7.64 -63.40 -68.40
CA TRP A 725 -8.37 -62.14 -68.23
C TRP A 725 -7.42 -60.94 -68.38
N THR A 726 -7.87 -59.92 -69.10
CA THR A 726 -7.26 -58.59 -69.14
C THR A 726 -7.91 -57.70 -68.07
N TYR A 727 -7.09 -57.03 -67.26
CA TYR A 727 -7.55 -56.00 -66.34
C TYR A 727 -7.79 -54.71 -67.13
N VAL A 728 -8.96 -54.08 -66.97
CA VAL A 728 -9.36 -52.86 -67.69
C VAL A 728 -9.50 -51.66 -66.75
N SER A 729 -10.03 -51.89 -65.53
CA SER A 729 -10.16 -50.86 -64.50
C SER A 729 -10.37 -51.51 -63.11
N PRO A 730 -10.38 -50.70 -62.02
CA PRO A 730 -10.75 -51.18 -60.69
C PRO A 730 -12.13 -51.86 -60.60
N THR A 731 -13.03 -51.64 -61.58
CA THR A 731 -14.35 -52.28 -61.67
C THR A 731 -14.50 -53.24 -62.85
N GLU A 732 -13.61 -53.23 -63.84
CA GLU A 732 -13.82 -53.90 -65.13
C GLU A 732 -12.64 -54.80 -65.55
N ALA A 733 -13.00 -55.97 -66.08
CA ALA A 733 -12.10 -56.96 -66.65
C ALA A 733 -12.68 -57.51 -67.96
N THR A 734 -11.83 -57.93 -68.89
CA THR A 734 -12.26 -58.53 -70.17
C THR A 734 -11.56 -59.85 -70.48
N PHE A 735 -12.26 -60.77 -71.13
CA PHE A 735 -11.73 -62.05 -71.63
C PHE A 735 -12.09 -62.16 -73.11
N GLU A 736 -11.12 -62.46 -73.99
CA GLU A 736 -11.38 -62.68 -75.42
C GLU A 736 -11.50 -64.18 -75.73
N VAL A 737 -12.69 -64.61 -76.17
CA VAL A 737 -12.92 -65.95 -76.72
C VAL A 737 -12.86 -65.85 -78.25
N THR A 738 -12.12 -66.73 -78.92
CA THR A 738 -12.25 -66.94 -80.36
C THR A 738 -12.64 -68.37 -80.62
N PHE A 739 -13.83 -68.59 -81.17
CA PHE A 739 -14.31 -69.93 -81.50
C PHE A 739 -13.55 -70.50 -82.70
N GLU A 740 -13.15 -71.78 -82.65
CA GLU A 740 -12.51 -72.44 -83.79
C GLU A 740 -13.49 -72.58 -84.99
N ASP A 741 -12.95 -72.79 -86.20
CA ASP A 741 -13.74 -73.12 -87.40
C ASP A 741 -13.61 -74.62 -87.70
N PRO A 742 -14.61 -75.45 -87.33
CA PRO A 742 -14.51 -76.90 -87.48
C PRO A 742 -14.59 -77.28 -88.97
N GLU A 743 -13.50 -77.86 -89.51
CA GLU A 743 -13.36 -78.21 -90.94
C GLU A 743 -14.37 -79.29 -91.43
N CYS A 744 -15.65 -78.96 -91.55
CA CYS A 744 -16.69 -79.90 -91.97
C CYS A 744 -16.45 -80.36 -93.43
N PRO A 745 -16.23 -81.67 -93.70
CA PRO A 745 -15.75 -82.15 -95.00
C PRO A 745 -16.82 -82.07 -96.11
N GLN A 746 -16.65 -81.08 -97.00
CA GLN A 746 -17.57 -80.74 -98.09
C GLN A 746 -17.82 -81.90 -99.08
N THR A 747 -19.01 -82.52 -99.03
CA THR A 747 -19.41 -83.59 -99.95
C THR A 747 -19.83 -83.04 -101.32
N GLN A 748 -18.91 -83.08 -102.28
CA GLN A 748 -19.03 -82.50 -103.63
C GLN A 748 -20.17 -83.12 -104.51
N PRO A 749 -21.18 -82.35 -104.94
CA PRO A 749 -22.22 -82.83 -105.87
C PRO A 749 -21.81 -82.76 -107.36
N PRO A 750 -22.37 -83.61 -108.25
CA PRO A 750 -21.98 -83.70 -109.67
C PRO A 750 -22.67 -82.68 -110.61
N GLN A 751 -22.01 -82.37 -111.74
CA GLN A 751 -22.50 -81.42 -112.75
C GLN A 751 -23.70 -81.94 -113.57
N VAL A 752 -24.75 -81.12 -113.75
CA VAL A 752 -25.83 -81.36 -114.73
C VAL A 752 -26.28 -80.06 -115.44
N ALA A 753 -26.39 -80.16 -116.77
CA ALA A 753 -27.03 -79.33 -117.80
C ALA A 753 -27.65 -77.93 -117.48
N ALA A 754 -27.40 -76.97 -118.39
CA ALA A 754 -27.98 -75.62 -118.38
C ALA A 754 -29.27 -75.47 -119.23
N SER A 755 -30.15 -74.54 -118.83
CA SER A 755 -31.24 -73.89 -119.61
C SER A 755 -31.77 -72.67 -118.80
N PRO A 756 -32.68 -71.81 -119.32
CA PRO A 756 -32.34 -70.59 -120.07
C PRO A 756 -32.65 -69.27 -119.32
N GLN A 757 -32.36 -68.11 -119.93
CA GLN A 757 -32.43 -66.78 -119.32
C GLN A 757 -33.79 -66.04 -119.42
N LEU A 758 -33.86 -64.90 -118.70
CA LEU A 758 -34.73 -63.70 -118.84
C LEU A 758 -36.05 -63.69 -118.04
N PRO A 759 -36.60 -62.50 -117.67
CA PRO A 759 -36.10 -61.12 -117.86
C PRO A 759 -35.93 -60.31 -116.54
N SER A 760 -35.46 -59.05 -116.65
CA SER A 760 -35.24 -58.13 -115.52
C SER A 760 -36.30 -57.01 -115.40
N THR A 761 -36.82 -56.78 -114.20
CA THR A 761 -37.54 -55.57 -113.72
C THR A 761 -37.44 -55.53 -112.19
N GLY A 762 -37.26 -54.42 -111.47
CA GLY A 762 -37.05 -53.01 -111.82
C GLY A 762 -36.92 -52.16 -110.53
N THR A 763 -36.23 -51.02 -110.59
CA THR A 763 -36.02 -50.05 -109.48
C THR A 763 -37.26 -49.13 -109.27
N PRO A 764 -37.34 -48.17 -108.30
CA PRO A 764 -36.28 -47.62 -107.41
C PRO A 764 -36.65 -47.26 -105.94
N SER A 765 -35.63 -46.82 -105.18
CA SER A 765 -35.55 -45.75 -104.15
C SER A 765 -36.75 -45.36 -103.25
N LEU A 766 -36.44 -45.05 -101.99
CA LEU A 766 -36.91 -43.81 -101.35
C LEU A 766 -35.98 -43.33 -100.21
N ASP A 767 -35.69 -42.03 -100.21
CA ASP A 767 -35.08 -41.28 -99.09
C ASP A 767 -36.14 -40.83 -98.08
N LEU A 768 -35.74 -40.66 -96.81
CA LEU A 768 -36.10 -39.58 -95.86
C LEU A 768 -35.70 -40.02 -94.43
N ALA A 769 -35.42 -39.15 -93.44
CA ALA A 769 -34.70 -37.88 -93.36
C ALA A 769 -34.76 -37.41 -91.89
N ALA A 770 -33.62 -36.95 -91.34
CA ALA A 770 -33.43 -36.00 -90.24
C ALA A 770 -34.51 -35.78 -89.14
N LEU A 771 -34.06 -35.83 -87.88
CA LEU A 771 -34.30 -34.72 -86.96
C LEU A 771 -33.05 -34.45 -86.09
N THR A 772 -32.93 -33.24 -85.54
CA THR A 772 -31.67 -32.62 -85.12
C THR A 772 -31.73 -32.00 -83.72
N LEU A 773 -30.63 -32.12 -82.95
CA LEU A 773 -29.99 -31.13 -82.03
C LEU A 773 -28.83 -31.88 -81.31
N ALA A 774 -27.59 -31.41 -81.08
CA ALA A 774 -26.96 -30.09 -80.89
C ALA A 774 -27.37 -29.42 -79.55
N THR A 775 -26.48 -28.98 -78.64
CA THR A 775 -25.00 -28.80 -78.58
C THR A 775 -24.48 -29.20 -77.17
N LEU A 776 -23.29 -29.81 -76.93
CA LEU A 776 -21.88 -29.48 -77.23
C LEU A 776 -21.27 -28.36 -76.32
N ALA A 777 -20.33 -28.75 -75.43
CA ALA A 777 -19.31 -27.99 -74.64
C ALA A 777 -19.75 -26.69 -73.89
N GLY A 778 -19.27 -26.34 -72.69
CA GLY A 778 -18.01 -26.66 -72.00
C GLY A 778 -17.31 -25.32 -71.63
N GLY A 779 -16.61 -25.20 -70.50
CA GLY A 779 -16.01 -23.91 -70.10
C GLY A 779 -15.31 -23.88 -68.74
N LEU A 780 -13.99 -23.66 -68.78
CA LEU A 780 -13.08 -23.61 -67.63
C LEU A 780 -13.18 -22.31 -66.79
N LEU A 781 -12.88 -22.48 -65.48
CA LEU A 781 -12.05 -21.62 -64.62
C LEU A 781 -12.46 -20.18 -64.18
N LEU A 782 -12.17 -19.96 -62.89
CA LEU A 782 -11.57 -18.77 -62.26
C LEU A 782 -12.33 -17.43 -62.14
N ALA A 783 -12.86 -17.25 -60.93
CA ALA A 783 -12.34 -16.32 -59.92
C ALA A 783 -12.69 -14.81 -59.92
N SER A 784 -12.94 -14.36 -58.68
CA SER A 784 -12.46 -13.11 -58.06
C SER A 784 -13.36 -11.85 -58.01
N VAL A 785 -13.38 -11.26 -56.80
CA VAL A 785 -13.39 -9.81 -56.51
C VAL A 785 -14.70 -9.00 -56.75
N ALA A 786 -15.53 -9.02 -55.71
CA ALA A 786 -15.81 -7.86 -54.83
C ALA A 786 -17.04 -6.92 -55.00
N ARG A 787 -17.54 -6.55 -53.81
CA ARG A 787 -18.11 -5.24 -53.38
C ARG A 787 -19.50 -4.77 -53.86
N ARG A 788 -20.44 -4.97 -52.93
CA ARG A 788 -21.18 -3.92 -52.17
C ARG A 788 -22.17 -2.99 -52.92
N ARG A 789 -23.37 -2.91 -52.31
CA ARG A 789 -24.27 -1.72 -52.18
C ARG A 789 -25.04 -1.36 -53.50
N ARG A 790 -26.25 -0.78 -53.45
CA ARG A 790 -27.08 -0.28 -52.31
C ARG A 790 -28.56 -0.15 -52.71
N THR A 791 -29.46 -0.25 -51.72
CA THR A 791 -30.83 0.36 -51.70
C THR A 791 -31.86 -0.15 -52.75
N THR A 792 -33.17 0.10 -52.64
CA THR A 792 -33.92 1.09 -51.82
C THR A 792 -35.35 0.63 -51.47
N ILE A 793 -35.79 0.97 -50.25
CA ILE A 793 -37.18 1.26 -49.80
C ILE A 793 -38.27 0.18 -49.97
N GLY A 794 -38.97 -0.08 -48.87
CA GLY A 794 -40.16 -0.90 -48.72
C GLY A 794 -40.65 -0.82 -47.28
#